data_AF-A0A1R4H9M8-F1
#
_entry.id   AF-A0A1R4H9M8-F1
#
_cell.length_a   1.000
_cell.length_b   1.000
_cell.length_c   1.000
_cell.angle_alpha   90.00
_cell.angle_beta   90.00
_cell.angle_gamma   90.00
#
_symmetry.space_group_name_H-M   'P 1'
#
loop_
_entity.id
_entity.type
_entity.pdbx_description
1 polymer ?
#
loop_
_entity_poly.entity_id
_entity_poly.type
_entity_poly.pdbx_seq_one_letter_code
_entity_poly.pdbx_strand_id
1 'polypeptide(L)'
;MPCRHFMPVGKTLLKRQLNKRSANLSLHALMAAALLLPGLIALPAYAGDDEVSFQYGHYQEGKRQLFNAKSQFNPIEVDTLQGNANIKLSERIKFAFNYTQDTWSGATPITTAPVVRQGNRLRVDNDIHSGASPLIGASAGIFDKHFNPVSLSDPANPDSTVIGSDTRLVHTLSYASPETRKQSDFKISYDWDTAAVHIGGGLSIENDYESRFGNVGGRWDFNQKLTSVSASVSYTNSHTQALLDHDAQTYYSSNNSQLDKLIHSDVDANVLIANKTDWSTHLGLTQIINKNALVNFNVGYTYSSGFMENPYKAVTFAFVDPSAVRPDGNYNGTYAVLREQRPDERNQWTENLRYVQHIDGLDAAVHVDYRFFHDDWGINAHTFDVDWVQPLSNGWTITPKFRYYSQSAADFYQPLFLTQQRLPDNGRLDASTLPSNYASDHRLSAYGTLSGGITLSKQFAKGVNFEVGFEYYSHAGALKLGGGGEGSYADFNYYVANAAMKVNLDALASTHSEHSHHTGHSTHGAHAPAGIMFDHILHKAGDVMVGYRYMYANQAGASLHGDSVARDLDIASLGCKNHPCASTPTYMTMHMHMLDLMVAPTDWLTLMLMPQFVDMSMNMREVTGADEDPNPHQHSGGHSTGGIGDTGLYAIGKLFASKGHRINLSLGISVPTGDVGIKLRDAHKLGDVFIHYGMQLGSGTWDFKPALTYTGEADKWSWGAQLSGTKRLASKNTSGFAFGDLFQATAWGGYQLNSWLAASLRGVYSVQGTVKGEFNGAHLGDGGESFDGTPRSWGGTEDATANYGGRFWDVGFGVSASVPSGDLQGNRLSFEWLQPVHDDVNGYQVERDGALSANWSYMF
;
A
#
# COMPACT_ATOMS: atom_id res chain seq x y z
N MET A 1 -16.49 -13.44 -69.43
CA MET A 1 -16.27 -14.73 -68.73
C MET A 1 -15.57 -15.68 -69.69
N PRO A 2 -14.66 -16.56 -69.26
CA PRO A 2 -13.63 -16.41 -68.22
C PRO A 2 -12.21 -16.35 -68.85
N CYS A 3 -11.15 -16.48 -68.02
CA CYS A 3 -9.77 -16.83 -68.38
C CYS A 3 -8.91 -15.87 -69.24
N ARG A 4 -7.85 -15.31 -68.64
CA ARG A 4 -6.49 -15.18 -69.21
C ARG A 4 -5.43 -15.10 -68.10
N HIS A 5 -4.22 -15.58 -68.36
CA HIS A 5 -3.03 -15.37 -67.51
C HIS A 5 -2.36 -14.02 -67.81
N PHE A 6 -1.62 -13.45 -66.84
CA PHE A 6 -0.14 -13.41 -66.86
C PHE A 6 0.45 -12.96 -65.51
N MET A 7 1.76 -13.22 -65.31
CA MET A 7 2.61 -12.86 -64.14
C MET A 7 3.20 -11.41 -64.29
N PRO A 8 4.18 -10.89 -63.50
CA PRO A 8 4.93 -11.43 -62.33
C PRO A 8 5.20 -10.42 -61.15
N VAL A 9 6.16 -10.81 -60.27
CA VAL A 9 7.09 -9.99 -59.43
C VAL A 9 6.78 -9.86 -57.91
N GLY A 10 7.83 -9.97 -57.08
CA GLY A 10 7.90 -9.29 -55.76
C GLY A 10 7.95 -10.15 -54.48
N LYS A 11 8.98 -11.00 -54.28
CA LYS A 11 9.21 -11.66 -52.97
C LYS A 11 9.97 -10.75 -51.98
N THR A 12 9.26 -10.07 -51.07
CA THR A 12 9.80 -9.74 -49.74
C THR A 12 8.67 -9.80 -48.69
N LEU A 13 8.69 -10.81 -47.82
CA LEU A 13 7.64 -11.04 -46.81
C LEU A 13 7.91 -10.26 -45.53
N LEU A 14 7.48 -8.99 -45.49
CA LEU A 14 7.49 -8.16 -44.29
C LEU A 14 6.33 -8.54 -43.36
N LYS A 15 6.50 -9.65 -42.61
CA LYS A 15 5.61 -10.01 -41.50
C LYS A 15 5.72 -8.97 -40.37
N ARG A 16 4.76 -8.04 -40.31
CA ARG A 16 4.60 -7.12 -39.19
C ARG A 16 3.79 -7.82 -38.09
N GLN A 17 4.48 -8.40 -37.12
CA GLN A 17 3.92 -9.20 -36.01
C GLN A 17 4.67 -8.90 -34.70
N LEU A 18 4.11 -9.34 -33.56
CA LEU A 18 4.56 -9.07 -32.17
C LEU A 18 4.28 -7.62 -31.74
N ASN A 19 3.23 -7.33 -30.97
CA ASN A 19 2.98 -7.70 -29.57
C ASN A 19 4.13 -7.30 -28.63
N LYS A 20 4.13 -6.05 -28.17
CA LYS A 20 4.86 -5.60 -26.98
C LYS A 20 3.91 -5.59 -25.77
N ARG A 21 4.00 -6.61 -24.91
CA ARG A 21 3.52 -6.57 -23.51
C ARG A 21 4.36 -7.53 -22.67
N SER A 22 5.09 -6.98 -21.71
CA SER A 22 5.71 -7.67 -20.57
C SER A 22 6.18 -6.59 -19.54
N ALA A 23 6.50 -6.80 -18.24
CA ALA A 23 6.40 -8.01 -17.41
C ALA A 23 6.97 -8.12 -15.92
N ASN A 24 7.59 -7.21 -15.11
CA ASN A 24 7.98 -7.66 -13.70
C ASN A 24 8.06 -6.82 -12.36
N LEU A 25 7.72 -7.55 -11.27
CA LEU A 25 8.36 -7.73 -9.93
C LEU A 25 8.06 -7.02 -8.58
N SER A 26 7.00 -6.23 -8.35
CA SER A 26 6.64 -5.92 -6.94
C SER A 26 6.19 -7.17 -6.15
N LEU A 27 5.61 -8.17 -6.84
CA LEU A 27 4.96 -9.33 -6.20
C LEU A 27 5.88 -10.21 -5.32
N HIS A 28 7.20 -10.26 -5.56
CA HIS A 28 8.12 -11.00 -4.67
C HIS A 28 8.84 -10.12 -3.64
N ALA A 29 8.79 -8.79 -3.76
CA ALA A 29 8.98 -7.92 -2.59
C ALA A 29 7.84 -8.15 -1.60
N LEU A 30 6.61 -8.21 -2.13
CA LEU A 30 5.41 -8.61 -1.43
C LEU A 30 5.43 -10.04 -0.88
N MET A 31 6.15 -11.01 -1.47
CA MET A 31 6.17 -12.37 -0.89
C MET A 31 6.83 -12.45 0.49
N ALA A 32 7.81 -11.58 0.80
CA ALA A 32 8.33 -11.50 2.17
C ALA A 32 7.23 -11.05 3.16
N ALA A 33 6.47 -10.00 2.81
CA ALA A 33 5.32 -9.57 3.59
C ALA A 33 4.17 -10.60 3.60
N ALA A 34 3.92 -11.31 2.49
CA ALA A 34 2.85 -12.30 2.35
C ALA A 34 3.11 -13.61 3.10
N LEU A 35 4.37 -13.93 3.40
CA LEU A 35 4.73 -14.99 4.34
C LEU A 35 4.43 -14.58 5.79
N LEU A 36 4.46 -13.28 6.09
CA LEU A 36 4.30 -12.70 7.44
C LEU A 36 2.85 -12.27 7.73
N LEU A 37 2.08 -11.87 6.71
CA LEU A 37 0.68 -11.49 6.81
C LEU A 37 -0.24 -12.74 6.81
N PRO A 38 -0.99 -13.00 7.90
CA PRO A 38 -1.95 -14.11 7.94
C PRO A 38 -3.15 -13.80 7.04
N GLY A 39 -3.17 -14.38 5.83
CA GLY A 39 -4.31 -14.30 4.90
C GLY A 39 -3.97 -14.52 3.43
N LEU A 40 -2.71 -14.34 3.01
CA LEU A 40 -2.33 -14.34 1.59
C LEU A 40 -2.17 -15.73 0.93
N ILE A 41 -2.42 -16.81 1.68
CA ILE A 41 -2.87 -18.08 1.10
C ILE A 41 -4.38 -18.14 1.30
N ALA A 42 -5.14 -18.04 0.21
CA ALA A 42 -6.56 -18.34 0.23
C ALA A 42 -6.75 -19.81 0.65
N LEU A 43 -7.17 -20.02 1.91
CA LEU A 43 -7.48 -21.34 2.43
C LEU A 43 -8.46 -22.05 1.48
N PRO A 44 -8.29 -23.35 1.19
CA PRO A 44 -9.26 -24.09 0.39
C PRO A 44 -10.63 -23.99 1.07
N ALA A 45 -11.57 -23.31 0.39
CA ALA A 45 -12.85 -22.91 0.95
C ALA A 45 -13.81 -24.10 1.10
N TYR A 46 -13.55 -24.94 2.10
CA TYR A 46 -14.40 -26.06 2.49
C TYR A 46 -15.72 -25.54 3.06
N ALA A 47 -16.74 -25.55 2.20
CA ALA A 47 -18.10 -25.15 2.53
C ALA A 47 -18.19 -23.76 3.22
N GLY A 48 -17.52 -22.76 2.64
CA GLY A 48 -17.69 -21.38 3.08
C GLY A 48 -19.14 -20.92 2.98
N ASP A 49 -19.65 -20.40 4.08
CA ASP A 49 -20.84 -19.54 4.14
C ASP A 49 -20.60 -18.26 3.33
N ASP A 50 -21.68 -17.54 3.02
CA ASP A 50 -21.59 -16.22 2.41
C ASP A 50 -21.02 -15.25 3.45
N GLU A 51 -19.85 -14.66 3.17
CA GLU A 51 -19.12 -13.80 4.11
C GLU A 51 -18.58 -12.57 3.40
N VAL A 52 -18.81 -11.40 3.98
CA VAL A 52 -18.06 -10.18 3.68
C VAL A 52 -17.10 -9.91 4.84
N SER A 53 -15.84 -9.64 4.53
CA SER A 53 -14.83 -9.31 5.52
C SER A 53 -13.99 -8.10 5.11
N PHE A 54 -13.50 -7.40 6.13
CA PHE A 54 -12.66 -6.22 6.00
C PHE A 54 -11.54 -6.32 7.03
N GLN A 55 -10.30 -6.06 6.63
CA GLN A 55 -9.13 -6.13 7.49
C GLN A 55 -8.22 -4.93 7.25
N TYR A 56 -7.70 -4.38 8.34
CA TYR A 56 -6.54 -3.51 8.36
C TYR A 56 -5.37 -4.28 8.99
N GLY A 57 -4.17 -4.10 8.44
CA GLY A 57 -2.91 -4.55 9.02
C GLY A 57 -1.88 -3.42 8.97
N HIS A 58 -1.06 -3.33 10.01
CA HIS A 58 0.07 -2.42 10.10
C HIS A 58 1.33 -3.21 10.47
N TYR A 59 2.40 -3.00 9.71
CA TYR A 59 3.72 -3.56 9.92
C TYR A 59 4.71 -2.43 10.17
N GLN A 60 5.60 -2.57 11.16
CA GLN A 60 6.70 -1.62 11.41
C GLN A 60 7.98 -2.37 11.78
N GLU A 61 9.09 -2.07 11.09
CA GLU A 61 10.44 -2.46 11.51
C GLU A 61 10.90 -1.69 12.75
N GLY A 62 11.71 -2.32 13.60
CA GLY A 62 12.48 -1.64 14.62
C GLY A 62 13.67 -0.88 14.01
N LYS A 63 14.04 0.27 14.59
CA LYS A 63 15.16 1.08 14.10
C LYS A 63 16.46 0.27 14.06
N ARG A 64 16.96 -0.01 12.85
CA ARG A 64 18.18 -0.79 12.58
C ARG A 64 19.43 -0.12 13.19
N GLN A 65 20.33 -0.92 13.77
CA GLN A 65 21.57 -0.40 14.37
C GLN A 65 22.64 -0.16 13.31
N LEU A 66 22.96 1.10 13.03
CA LEU A 66 24.04 1.47 12.11
C LEU A 66 25.35 1.66 12.89
N PHE A 67 26.43 1.03 12.45
CA PHE A 67 27.76 1.30 13.01
C PHE A 67 28.23 2.71 12.61
N ASN A 68 28.79 3.44 13.59
CA ASN A 68 29.35 4.79 13.44
C ASN A 68 28.36 5.90 12.97
N ALA A 69 27.06 5.63 12.94
CA ALA A 69 26.02 6.61 12.64
C ALA A 69 24.77 6.36 13.50
N LYS A 70 24.03 7.42 13.86
CA LYS A 70 22.66 7.26 14.38
C LYS A 70 21.70 7.33 13.21
N SER A 71 20.95 6.26 12.93
CA SER A 71 19.85 6.33 11.98
C SER A 71 18.78 7.27 12.53
N GLN A 72 18.56 8.41 11.87
CA GLN A 72 17.45 9.30 12.20
C GLN A 72 16.16 8.86 11.51
N PHE A 73 16.30 8.29 10.32
CA PHE A 73 15.19 7.82 9.48
C PHE A 73 14.17 6.98 10.24
N ASN A 74 12.92 7.06 9.79
CA ASN A 74 11.89 6.11 10.20
C ASN A 74 12.17 4.74 9.55
N PRO A 75 11.86 3.64 10.27
CA PRO A 75 12.01 2.28 9.77
C PRO A 75 11.02 2.01 8.61
N ILE A 76 11.11 0.83 7.98
CA ILE A 76 10.10 0.43 6.99
C ILE A 76 8.75 0.23 7.70
N GLU A 77 7.73 0.89 7.19
CA GLU A 77 6.34 0.82 7.67
C GLU A 77 5.41 0.46 6.51
N VAL A 78 4.39 -0.37 6.78
CA VAL A 78 3.42 -0.83 5.77
C VAL A 78 2.02 -0.85 6.35
N ASP A 79 1.10 -0.11 5.73
CA ASP A 79 -0.33 -0.17 6.00
C ASP A 79 -1.03 -0.97 4.89
N THR A 80 -1.65 -2.10 5.27
CA THR A 80 -2.43 -2.96 4.38
C THR A 80 -3.92 -2.82 4.71
N LEU A 81 -4.71 -2.47 3.71
CA LEU A 81 -6.17 -2.50 3.70
C LEU A 81 -6.64 -3.68 2.83
N GLN A 82 -7.53 -4.52 3.35
CA GLN A 82 -8.08 -5.65 2.61
C GLN A 82 -9.60 -5.73 2.76
N GLY A 83 -10.30 -5.93 1.65
CA GLY A 83 -11.72 -6.27 1.60
C GLY A 83 -11.92 -7.58 0.85
N ASN A 84 -12.71 -8.50 1.39
CA ASN A 84 -13.08 -9.75 0.75
C ASN A 84 -14.60 -9.94 0.80
N ALA A 85 -15.17 -10.51 -0.26
CA ALA A 85 -16.57 -10.93 -0.30
C ALA A 85 -16.67 -12.29 -0.97
N ASN A 86 -17.34 -13.24 -0.33
CA ASN A 86 -17.69 -14.56 -0.87
C ASN A 86 -19.22 -14.67 -0.82
N ILE A 87 -19.86 -14.91 -1.96
CA ILE A 87 -21.33 -14.96 -2.09
C ILE A 87 -21.79 -16.07 -3.03
N LYS A 88 -22.92 -16.71 -2.70
CA LYS A 88 -23.63 -17.63 -3.59
C LYS A 88 -24.47 -16.82 -4.58
N LEU A 89 -24.22 -17.02 -5.88
CA LEU A 89 -25.07 -16.51 -6.96
C LEU A 89 -26.19 -17.51 -7.31
N SER A 90 -26.02 -18.79 -6.94
CA SER A 90 -27.05 -19.83 -6.88
C SER A 90 -26.53 -21.03 -6.08
N GLU A 91 -27.34 -22.06 -5.86
CA GLU A 91 -26.95 -23.32 -5.17
C GLU A 91 -25.62 -23.93 -5.63
N ARG A 92 -25.25 -23.72 -6.90
CA ARG A 92 -24.04 -24.29 -7.53
C ARG A 92 -23.04 -23.25 -8.03
N ILE A 93 -23.31 -21.96 -7.92
CA ILE A 93 -22.42 -20.89 -8.42
C ILE A 93 -22.04 -19.98 -7.26
N LYS A 94 -20.74 -19.87 -7.00
CA LYS A 94 -20.17 -18.95 -6.02
C LYS A 94 -19.30 -17.92 -6.72
N PHE A 95 -19.34 -16.69 -6.22
CA PHE A 95 -18.46 -15.60 -6.61
C PHE A 95 -17.66 -15.16 -5.39
N ALA A 96 -16.35 -15.00 -5.56
CA ALA A 96 -15.49 -14.36 -4.59
C ALA A 96 -14.79 -13.15 -5.24
N PHE A 97 -14.63 -12.09 -4.47
CA PHE A 97 -13.89 -10.88 -4.83
C PHE A 97 -12.95 -10.49 -3.70
N ASN A 98 -11.75 -10.03 -4.06
CA ASN A 98 -10.76 -9.49 -3.16
C ASN A 98 -10.31 -8.11 -3.64
N TYR A 99 -10.18 -7.18 -2.71
CA TYR A 99 -9.47 -5.92 -2.85
C TYR A 99 -8.34 -5.92 -1.81
N THR A 100 -7.13 -5.57 -2.22
CA THR A 100 -6.00 -5.31 -1.30
C THR A 100 -5.35 -4.01 -1.71
N GLN A 101 -5.04 -3.16 -0.75
CA GLN A 101 -4.29 -1.95 -0.96
C GLN A 101 -3.19 -1.87 0.10
N ASP A 102 -1.95 -1.76 -0.36
CA ASP A 102 -0.78 -1.63 0.51
C ASP A 102 -0.19 -0.24 0.31
N THR A 103 0.29 0.40 1.36
CA THR A 103 1.17 1.57 1.26
C THR A 103 2.41 1.35 2.10
N TRP A 104 3.58 1.49 1.49
CA TRP A 104 4.89 1.36 2.16
C TRP A 104 5.52 2.73 2.30
N SER A 105 6.27 2.95 3.39
CA SER A 105 7.11 4.13 3.55
C SER A 105 8.35 3.83 4.41
N GLY A 106 9.26 4.80 4.53
CA GLY A 106 10.41 4.70 5.42
C GLY A 106 11.70 4.24 4.74
N ALA A 107 12.73 3.92 5.53
CA ALA A 107 14.08 3.69 5.02
C ALA A 107 14.43 2.23 4.75
N THR A 108 14.70 1.90 3.48
CA THR A 108 15.06 0.55 3.03
C THR A 108 16.57 0.40 2.81
N PRO A 109 17.15 -0.80 3.03
CA PRO A 109 18.53 -1.09 2.62
C PRO A 109 18.69 -1.17 1.09
N ILE A 110 19.37 -0.18 0.50
CA ILE A 110 19.68 -0.15 -0.95
C ILE A 110 20.92 -0.98 -1.32
N THR A 111 21.90 -1.04 -0.42
CA THR A 111 23.12 -1.88 -0.56
C THR A 111 23.73 -2.21 0.81
N THR A 112 24.80 -3.00 0.82
CA THR A 112 25.61 -3.30 2.01
C THR A 112 27.07 -2.97 1.71
N ALA A 113 27.83 -2.47 2.70
CA ALA A 113 29.24 -2.11 2.54
C ALA A 113 30.03 -2.24 3.87
N PRO A 114 31.37 -2.31 3.84
CA PRO A 114 32.20 -2.21 5.04
C PRO A 114 32.00 -0.91 5.81
N VAL A 115 32.05 -0.98 7.13
CA VAL A 115 31.96 0.18 8.04
C VAL A 115 33.05 1.22 7.76
N VAL A 116 34.23 0.77 7.30
CA VAL A 116 35.34 1.66 6.90
C VAL A 116 35.03 2.55 5.69
N ARG A 117 34.03 2.21 4.87
CA ARG A 117 33.56 3.03 3.73
C ARG A 117 32.65 4.19 4.15
N GLN A 118 32.13 4.17 5.38
CA GLN A 118 31.37 5.27 5.98
C GLN A 118 30.07 5.69 5.26
N GLY A 119 29.44 4.79 4.50
CA GLY A 119 28.28 5.09 3.64
C GLY A 119 27.15 5.89 4.30
N ASN A 120 26.82 5.59 5.56
CA ASN A 120 25.72 6.21 6.33
C ASN A 120 26.10 7.55 7.01
N ARG A 121 26.95 8.38 6.39
CA ARG A 121 27.25 9.73 6.90
C ARG A 121 26.47 10.77 6.11
N LEU A 122 25.88 11.75 6.80
CA LEU A 122 25.45 12.99 6.15
C LEU A 122 26.68 13.68 5.55
N ARG A 123 26.58 14.15 4.29
CA ARG A 123 27.61 15.02 3.72
C ARG A 123 27.38 16.43 4.25
N VAL A 124 28.39 16.95 4.95
CA VAL A 124 28.39 18.31 5.51
C VAL A 124 29.46 19.11 4.79
N ASP A 125 29.20 19.42 3.52
CA ASP A 125 29.83 20.54 2.85
C ASP A 125 28.99 21.80 3.10
N ASN A 126 29.61 22.97 2.97
CA ASN A 126 29.32 24.05 3.92
C ASN A 126 28.07 24.91 3.66
N ASP A 127 27.23 24.54 2.69
CA ASP A 127 25.84 25.01 2.49
C ASP A 127 25.03 23.93 1.76
N ILE A 128 23.74 23.80 2.10
CA ILE A 128 22.77 22.71 1.76
C ILE A 128 22.91 21.43 2.62
N HIS A 129 21.81 21.05 3.28
CA HIS A 129 21.70 19.85 4.12
C HIS A 129 21.21 18.62 3.34
N SER A 130 22.11 17.84 2.75
CA SER A 130 21.77 16.54 2.17
C SER A 130 21.47 15.50 3.25
N GLY A 131 20.24 14.97 3.31
CA GLY A 131 19.74 14.07 4.36
C GLY A 131 20.15 12.60 4.22
N ALA A 132 20.51 12.14 3.02
CA ALA A 132 20.77 10.73 2.71
C ALA A 132 22.23 10.38 2.40
N SER A 133 22.57 9.12 2.71
CA SER A 133 23.84 8.38 2.59
C SER A 133 24.59 8.52 1.24
N PRO A 134 25.51 9.49 1.05
CA PRO A 134 25.99 9.90 -0.26
C PRO A 134 27.38 9.33 -0.64
N LEU A 135 27.83 8.26 0.05
CA LEU A 135 29.12 7.61 -0.18
C LEU A 135 28.96 6.16 -0.71
N ILE A 136 27.96 5.94 -1.57
CA ILE A 136 27.84 4.73 -2.38
C ILE A 136 28.62 4.81 -3.71
N GLY A 137 29.17 5.97 -4.06
CA GLY A 137 30.02 6.16 -5.25
C GLY A 137 31.40 5.50 -5.17
N ALA A 138 32.14 5.49 -6.28
CA ALA A 138 33.49 4.92 -6.31
C ALA A 138 34.42 5.63 -5.29
N SER A 139 35.05 4.85 -4.42
CA SER A 139 35.80 5.37 -3.26
C SER A 139 37.05 4.53 -2.98
N ALA A 140 38.19 5.16 -2.71
CA ALA A 140 39.41 4.44 -2.34
C ALA A 140 39.21 3.52 -1.12
N GLY A 141 39.94 2.41 -1.08
CA GLY A 141 39.89 1.45 0.02
C GLY A 141 41.27 0.81 0.23
N ILE A 142 41.63 0.58 1.49
CA ILE A 142 42.88 -0.10 1.87
C ILE A 142 42.54 -1.48 2.43
N PHE A 143 43.35 -2.48 2.08
CA PHE A 143 43.08 -3.89 2.36
C PHE A 143 44.31 -4.60 2.92
N ASP A 144 44.11 -5.54 3.85
CA ASP A 144 45.21 -6.34 4.41
C ASP A 144 45.73 -7.39 3.43
N LYS A 145 46.76 -8.15 3.84
CA LYS A 145 47.35 -9.23 3.05
C LYS A 145 46.45 -10.44 2.75
N HIS A 146 45.23 -10.47 3.28
CA HIS A 146 44.18 -11.44 2.95
C HIS A 146 42.98 -10.75 2.27
N PHE A 147 43.16 -9.50 1.84
CA PHE A 147 42.17 -8.62 1.24
C PHE A 147 40.97 -8.23 2.14
N ASN A 148 41.14 -8.27 3.47
CA ASN A 148 40.17 -7.70 4.41
C ASN A 148 40.25 -6.17 4.40
N PRO A 149 39.12 -5.44 4.43
CA PRO A 149 39.11 -3.99 4.68
C PRO A 149 39.86 -3.60 5.97
N VAL A 150 40.61 -2.49 5.93
CA VAL A 150 41.30 -1.94 7.12
C VAL A 150 40.83 -0.51 7.45
N SER A 151 40.83 -0.19 8.75
CA SER A 151 40.59 1.15 9.27
C SER A 151 41.86 2.01 9.22
N LEU A 152 41.69 3.29 8.89
CA LEU A 152 42.75 4.29 8.85
C LEU A 152 42.60 5.31 9.99
N SER A 153 43.71 5.96 10.37
CA SER A 153 43.72 7.03 11.39
C SER A 153 43.05 8.32 10.94
N ASP A 154 43.10 8.62 9.64
CA ASP A 154 42.20 9.55 8.97
C ASP A 154 41.53 8.85 7.78
N PRO A 155 40.27 8.40 7.92
CA PRO A 155 39.54 7.74 6.83
C PRO A 155 39.29 8.58 5.57
N ALA A 156 39.47 9.91 5.63
CA ALA A 156 39.42 10.76 4.43
C ALA A 156 40.76 10.77 3.66
N ASN A 157 41.85 10.30 4.29
CA ASN A 157 43.20 10.30 3.74
C ASN A 157 43.73 8.86 3.58
N PRO A 158 43.80 8.31 2.34
CA PRO A 158 44.24 6.94 2.09
C PRO A 158 45.73 6.69 2.45
N ASP A 159 46.55 7.74 2.54
CA ASP A 159 47.97 7.65 2.93
C ASP A 159 48.16 7.72 4.46
N SER A 160 47.10 7.89 5.24
CA SER A 160 47.17 7.87 6.70
C SER A 160 47.42 6.45 7.26
N THR A 161 47.79 6.38 8.54
CA THR A 161 48.26 5.12 9.15
C THR A 161 47.13 4.12 9.36
N VAL A 162 47.35 2.87 8.97
CA VAL A 162 46.44 1.75 9.23
C VAL A 162 46.37 1.47 10.74
N ILE A 163 45.17 1.45 11.30
CA ILE A 163 44.89 1.08 12.70
C ILE A 163 44.81 -0.44 12.86
N GLY A 164 44.17 -1.11 11.91
CA GLY A 164 43.90 -2.56 11.93
C GLY A 164 42.77 -2.95 10.98
N SER A 165 42.53 -4.25 10.81
CA SER A 165 41.41 -4.76 10.01
C SER A 165 40.06 -4.49 10.67
N ASP A 166 39.06 -4.13 9.86
CA ASP A 166 37.66 -3.99 10.28
C ASP A 166 36.73 -4.50 9.19
N THR A 167 36.41 -5.78 9.28
CA THR A 167 35.54 -6.51 8.34
C THR A 167 34.04 -6.32 8.64
N ARG A 168 33.67 -5.48 9.62
CA ARG A 168 32.26 -5.23 9.92
C ARG A 168 31.57 -4.59 8.73
N LEU A 169 30.35 -5.04 8.47
CA LEU A 169 29.48 -4.53 7.44
C LEU A 169 28.40 -3.63 8.05
N VAL A 170 27.79 -2.81 7.21
CA VAL A 170 26.58 -2.05 7.54
C VAL A 170 25.73 -1.91 6.27
N HIS A 171 24.41 -2.01 6.42
CA HIS A 171 23.49 -1.62 5.34
C HIS A 171 23.60 -0.13 5.07
N THR A 172 23.59 0.28 3.81
CA THR A 172 23.31 1.67 3.44
C THR A 172 21.82 1.83 3.23
N LEU A 173 21.21 2.75 3.98
CA LEU A 173 19.78 3.03 3.92
C LEU A 173 19.48 4.21 2.99
N SER A 174 18.34 4.13 2.30
CA SER A 174 17.69 5.26 1.62
C SER A 174 16.22 5.32 2.03
N TYR A 175 15.69 6.53 2.25
CA TYR A 175 14.26 6.74 2.51
C TYR A 175 13.48 6.68 1.20
N ALA A 176 12.31 6.03 1.21
CA ALA A 176 11.34 6.06 0.12
C ALA A 176 10.14 6.93 0.52
N SER A 177 9.66 7.76 -0.42
CA SER A 177 8.35 8.42 -0.30
C SER A 177 7.27 7.34 -0.18
N PRO A 178 6.09 7.63 0.40
CA PRO A 178 5.01 6.65 0.45
C PRO A 178 4.57 6.21 -0.95
N GLU A 179 4.65 4.91 -1.21
CA GLU A 179 4.24 4.28 -2.47
C GLU A 179 3.02 3.40 -2.20
N THR A 180 2.00 3.46 -3.06
CA THR A 180 0.72 2.76 -2.86
C THR A 180 0.43 1.79 -4.01
N ARG A 181 0.18 0.52 -3.67
CA ARG A 181 -0.29 -0.51 -4.60
C ARG A 181 -1.76 -0.84 -4.35
N LYS A 182 -2.53 -1.04 -5.42
CA LYS A 182 -3.92 -1.51 -5.39
C LYS A 182 -4.07 -2.79 -6.22
N GLN A 183 -4.44 -3.88 -5.56
CA GLN A 183 -4.78 -5.17 -6.17
C GLN A 183 -6.30 -5.39 -6.14
N SER A 184 -6.82 -6.01 -7.19
CA SER A 184 -8.18 -6.55 -7.21
C SER A 184 -8.21 -7.86 -7.97
N ASP A 185 -8.86 -8.88 -7.41
CA ASP A 185 -9.06 -10.17 -8.06
C ASP A 185 -10.44 -10.76 -7.78
N PHE A 186 -10.88 -11.63 -8.68
CA PHE A 186 -12.16 -12.33 -8.59
C PHE A 186 -11.99 -13.81 -8.92
N LYS A 187 -12.95 -14.61 -8.45
CA LYS A 187 -13.03 -16.05 -8.71
C LYS A 187 -14.49 -16.47 -8.80
N ILE A 188 -14.87 -17.12 -9.89
CA ILE A 188 -16.16 -17.78 -10.05
C ILE A 188 -15.93 -19.29 -9.93
N SER A 189 -16.70 -19.93 -9.05
CA SER A 189 -16.69 -21.38 -8.85
C SER A 189 -18.04 -22.00 -9.25
N TYR A 190 -18.00 -23.15 -9.92
CA TYR A 190 -19.15 -24.03 -10.11
C TYR A 190 -18.97 -25.32 -9.30
N ASP A 191 -19.93 -25.62 -8.43
CA ASP A 191 -19.94 -26.78 -7.52
C ASP A 191 -20.89 -27.90 -8.01
N TRP A 192 -20.30 -29.05 -8.34
CA TRP A 192 -20.97 -30.35 -8.42
C TRP A 192 -20.95 -31.04 -7.05
N ASP A 193 -21.74 -32.12 -6.93
CA ASP A 193 -21.94 -32.81 -5.65
C ASP A 193 -20.64 -33.42 -5.11
N THR A 194 -19.73 -33.82 -6.01
CA THR A 194 -18.42 -34.44 -5.72
C THR A 194 -17.25 -33.78 -6.46
N ALA A 195 -17.44 -32.61 -7.07
CA ALA A 195 -16.37 -31.89 -7.76
C ALA A 195 -16.63 -30.38 -7.79
N ALA A 196 -15.61 -29.58 -8.02
CA ALA A 196 -15.74 -28.15 -8.28
C ALA A 196 -14.74 -27.71 -9.35
N VAL A 197 -15.09 -26.71 -10.14
CA VAL A 197 -14.16 -25.99 -11.04
C VAL A 197 -14.26 -24.51 -10.74
N HIS A 198 -13.12 -23.83 -10.67
CA HIS A 198 -13.03 -22.39 -10.49
C HIS A 198 -12.17 -21.74 -11.57
N ILE A 199 -12.57 -20.54 -11.97
CA ILE A 199 -11.83 -19.66 -12.87
C ILE A 199 -11.74 -18.31 -12.16
N GLY A 200 -10.55 -17.74 -12.11
CA GLY A 200 -10.31 -16.43 -11.52
C GLY A 200 -9.26 -15.63 -12.26
N GLY A 201 -9.14 -14.37 -11.87
CA GLY A 201 -8.15 -13.46 -12.43
C GLY A 201 -8.17 -12.12 -11.70
N GLY A 202 -7.12 -11.33 -11.93
CA GLY A 202 -6.93 -10.08 -11.22
C GLY A 202 -5.86 -9.20 -11.83
N LEU A 203 -5.71 -8.03 -11.21
CA LEU A 203 -4.77 -6.99 -11.54
C LEU A 203 -4.15 -6.42 -10.27
N SER A 204 -2.93 -5.92 -10.36
CA SER A 204 -2.25 -5.16 -9.31
C SER A 204 -1.58 -3.97 -9.95
N ILE A 205 -1.87 -2.75 -9.49
CA ILE A 205 -1.38 -1.49 -10.03
C ILE A 205 -0.65 -0.72 -8.94
N GLU A 206 0.45 -0.09 -9.30
CA GLU A 206 1.37 0.70 -8.49
C GLU A 206 2.07 1.69 -9.45
N ASN A 207 2.76 2.72 -8.94
CA ASN A 207 3.25 3.84 -9.77
C ASN A 207 4.19 3.41 -10.91
N ASP A 208 5.05 2.42 -10.65
CA ASP A 208 6.01 1.86 -11.61
C ASP A 208 5.69 0.43 -12.05
N TYR A 209 4.51 -0.11 -11.69
CA TYR A 209 4.26 -1.54 -11.75
C TYR A 209 2.79 -1.94 -12.06
N GLU A 210 2.59 -2.88 -12.99
CA GLU A 210 1.28 -3.44 -13.37
C GLU A 210 1.28 -4.97 -13.53
N SER A 211 0.80 -5.71 -12.53
CA SER A 211 0.49 -7.13 -12.67
C SER A 211 -0.88 -7.38 -13.29
N ARG A 212 -0.97 -8.43 -14.11
CA ARG A 212 -2.22 -9.05 -14.56
C ARG A 212 -2.08 -10.57 -14.47
N PHE A 213 -3.05 -11.25 -13.84
CA PHE A 213 -3.00 -12.69 -13.65
C PHE A 213 -4.33 -13.38 -13.91
N GLY A 214 -4.28 -14.66 -14.28
CA GLY A 214 -5.43 -15.53 -14.46
C GLY A 214 -5.14 -16.93 -13.91
N ASN A 215 -6.15 -17.57 -13.33
CA ASN A 215 -6.06 -18.92 -12.79
C ASN A 215 -7.27 -19.79 -13.19
N VAL A 216 -7.01 -21.08 -13.35
CA VAL A 216 -8.03 -22.11 -13.51
C VAL A 216 -7.67 -23.27 -12.60
N GLY A 217 -8.65 -23.81 -11.88
CA GLY A 217 -8.43 -24.96 -11.01
C GLY A 217 -9.68 -25.77 -10.76
N GLY A 218 -9.49 -26.91 -10.10
CA GLY A 218 -10.54 -27.85 -9.76
C GLY A 218 -10.28 -28.57 -8.45
N ARG A 219 -11.34 -29.20 -7.95
CA ARG A 219 -11.38 -30.01 -6.72
C ARG A 219 -12.25 -31.23 -6.98
N TRP A 220 -11.85 -32.39 -6.49
CA TRP A 220 -12.58 -33.65 -6.61
C TRP A 220 -12.70 -34.30 -5.24
N ASP A 221 -13.92 -34.70 -4.88
CA ASP A 221 -14.25 -35.33 -3.60
C ASP A 221 -14.47 -36.83 -3.77
N PHE A 222 -13.80 -37.59 -2.92
CA PHE A 222 -13.92 -39.04 -2.79
C PHE A 222 -14.39 -39.38 -1.37
N ASN A 223 -14.77 -40.64 -1.14
CA ASN A 223 -15.06 -41.16 0.20
C ASN A 223 -16.07 -40.30 1.00
N GLN A 224 -17.18 -39.89 0.36
CA GLN A 224 -18.19 -39.01 0.98
C GLN A 224 -17.63 -37.66 1.47
N LYS A 225 -16.69 -37.07 0.72
CA LYS A 225 -15.96 -35.83 1.03
C LYS A 225 -14.95 -35.93 2.18
N LEU A 226 -14.65 -37.15 2.66
CA LEU A 226 -13.54 -37.37 3.60
C LEU A 226 -12.16 -37.22 2.94
N THR A 227 -12.07 -37.35 1.62
CA THR A 227 -10.84 -37.13 0.84
C THR A 227 -11.12 -36.16 -0.29
N SER A 228 -10.32 -35.09 -0.40
CA SER A 228 -10.40 -34.12 -1.48
C SER A 228 -9.04 -33.98 -2.17
N VAL A 229 -9.02 -33.99 -3.50
CA VAL A 229 -7.85 -33.66 -4.31
C VAL A 229 -8.13 -32.36 -5.05
N SER A 230 -7.16 -31.45 -5.11
CA SER A 230 -7.25 -30.21 -5.88
C SER A 230 -6.06 -30.06 -6.83
N ALA A 231 -6.29 -29.35 -7.93
CA ALA A 231 -5.25 -28.93 -8.87
C ALA A 231 -5.57 -27.55 -9.42
N SER A 232 -4.59 -26.67 -9.56
CA SER A 232 -4.76 -25.38 -10.23
C SER A 232 -3.51 -24.98 -11.02
N VAL A 233 -3.72 -24.17 -12.06
CA VAL A 233 -2.67 -23.54 -12.85
C VAL A 233 -2.98 -22.04 -12.94
N SER A 234 -1.96 -21.21 -12.78
CA SER A 234 -2.05 -19.76 -12.94
C SER A 234 -0.93 -19.21 -13.81
N TYR A 235 -1.23 -18.15 -14.54
CA TYR A 235 -0.30 -17.39 -15.38
C TYR A 235 -0.36 -15.92 -15.01
N THR A 236 0.82 -15.27 -14.93
CA THR A 236 0.98 -13.89 -14.47
C THR A 236 1.88 -13.07 -15.38
N ASN A 237 1.56 -11.78 -15.53
CA ASN A 237 2.27 -10.79 -16.34
C ASN A 237 2.43 -9.46 -15.54
N SER A 238 3.56 -9.38 -14.81
CA SER A 238 4.15 -8.39 -13.88
C SER A 238 4.55 -6.93 -14.22
N HIS A 239 4.17 -6.26 -15.31
CA HIS A 239 4.88 -5.12 -15.96
C HIS A 239 5.63 -4.07 -15.08
N THR A 240 6.86 -3.68 -15.47
CA THR A 240 7.72 -2.66 -14.81
C THR A 240 8.01 -1.44 -15.69
N GLN A 241 7.95 -0.25 -15.10
CA GLN A 241 8.42 1.03 -15.65
C GLN A 241 9.05 1.90 -14.52
N ALA A 242 10.18 1.45 -13.97
CA ALA A 242 10.83 2.08 -12.82
C ALA A 242 11.58 3.37 -13.21
N LEU A 243 11.21 4.50 -12.62
CA LEU A 243 11.96 5.75 -12.69
C LEU A 243 13.22 5.61 -11.84
N LEU A 244 14.38 5.59 -12.49
CA LEU A 244 15.65 5.44 -11.78
C LEU A 244 16.05 6.80 -11.20
N ASP A 245 16.40 6.85 -9.91
CA ASP A 245 16.79 8.11 -9.29
C ASP A 245 18.11 8.65 -9.88
N HIS A 246 18.05 9.88 -10.39
CA HIS A 246 19.16 10.61 -10.98
C HIS A 246 20.32 10.90 -10.00
N ASP A 247 20.03 11.19 -8.71
CA ASP A 247 21.06 11.42 -7.70
C ASP A 247 21.81 10.09 -7.45
N ALA A 248 21.07 9.01 -7.23
CA ALA A 248 21.61 7.67 -7.02
C ALA A 248 22.43 7.15 -8.23
N GLN A 249 22.00 7.47 -9.46
CA GLN A 249 22.65 7.03 -10.69
C GLN A 249 24.11 7.45 -10.81
N THR A 250 24.46 8.67 -10.38
CA THR A 250 25.85 9.18 -10.49
C THR A 250 26.87 8.37 -9.68
N TYR A 251 26.41 7.58 -8.73
CA TYR A 251 27.24 6.71 -7.89
C TYR A 251 27.43 5.28 -8.47
N TYR A 252 26.59 4.87 -9.42
CA TYR A 252 26.66 3.53 -10.01
C TYR A 252 27.69 3.48 -11.15
N SER A 253 28.61 2.52 -11.07
CA SER A 253 29.56 2.25 -12.16
C SER A 253 28.85 1.45 -13.26
N SER A 254 29.03 1.83 -14.53
CA SER A 254 28.45 1.06 -15.65
C SER A 254 29.40 -0.05 -16.09
N ASN A 255 28.81 -1.23 -16.31
CA ASN A 255 29.46 -2.42 -16.84
C ASN A 255 28.85 -2.89 -18.18
N ASN A 256 27.91 -2.12 -18.76
CA ASN A 256 27.09 -2.52 -19.91
C ASN A 256 26.34 -3.84 -19.69
N SER A 257 25.85 -4.06 -18.46
CA SER A 257 25.01 -5.21 -18.07
C SER A 257 23.79 -5.39 -18.98
N GLN A 258 23.08 -6.51 -18.83
CA GLN A 258 21.76 -6.64 -19.46
C GLN A 258 20.80 -5.56 -18.95
N LEU A 259 20.92 -5.20 -17.68
CA LEU A 259 20.08 -4.22 -17.00
C LEU A 259 20.33 -2.79 -17.52
N ASP A 260 21.58 -2.41 -17.79
CA ASP A 260 21.95 -1.13 -18.44
C ASP A 260 21.25 -0.96 -19.82
N LYS A 261 20.86 -2.06 -20.49
CA LYS A 261 20.18 -2.04 -21.81
C LYS A 261 18.65 -1.96 -21.71
N LEU A 262 18.08 -2.13 -20.51
CA LEU A 262 16.67 -1.92 -20.23
C LEU A 262 16.37 -0.46 -19.83
N ILE A 263 17.42 0.30 -19.50
CA ILE A 263 17.35 1.74 -19.24
C ILE A 263 17.13 2.48 -20.57
N HIS A 264 16.06 3.25 -20.62
CA HIS A 264 15.77 4.19 -21.68
C HIS A 264 16.05 5.59 -21.14
N SER A 265 17.08 6.24 -21.69
CA SER A 265 17.32 7.67 -21.48
C SER A 265 16.40 8.46 -22.40
N ASP A 266 15.48 9.23 -21.80
CA ASP A 266 14.93 10.40 -22.47
C ASP A 266 15.86 11.61 -22.21
N VAL A 267 15.48 12.81 -22.65
CA VAL A 267 16.29 14.03 -22.45
C VAL A 267 16.52 14.33 -20.97
N ASP A 268 15.52 14.07 -20.13
CA ASP A 268 15.47 14.56 -18.74
C ASP A 268 15.47 13.44 -17.67
N ALA A 269 15.25 12.17 -18.06
CA ALA A 269 15.11 11.05 -17.13
C ALA A 269 15.61 9.70 -17.69
N ASN A 270 15.98 8.79 -16.78
CA ASN A 270 16.34 7.40 -17.09
C ASN A 270 15.30 6.44 -16.51
N VAL A 271 14.60 5.71 -17.38
CA VAL A 271 13.51 4.80 -17.00
C VAL A 271 13.86 3.37 -17.38
N LEU A 272 13.74 2.44 -16.42
CA LEU A 272 13.94 1.01 -16.66
C LEU A 272 12.59 0.35 -17.01
N ILE A 273 12.53 -0.29 -18.18
CA ILE A 273 11.29 -0.90 -18.70
C ILE A 273 11.51 -2.42 -18.82
N ALA A 274 10.80 -3.23 -18.02
CA ALA A 274 11.20 -4.61 -17.79
C ALA A 274 10.09 -5.67 -17.61
N ASN A 275 10.52 -6.93 -17.79
CA ASN A 275 9.74 -7.98 -18.48
C ASN A 275 9.97 -9.40 -17.90
N LYS A 276 8.92 -10.08 -17.41
CA LYS A 276 8.86 -11.49 -16.95
C LYS A 276 7.48 -12.11 -17.15
N THR A 277 7.40 -13.42 -16.94
CA THR A 277 6.18 -14.21 -16.79
C THR A 277 6.33 -15.21 -15.65
N ASP A 278 5.22 -15.53 -14.96
CA ASP A 278 5.12 -16.67 -14.04
C ASP A 278 4.15 -17.71 -14.62
N TRP A 279 4.50 -18.98 -14.47
CA TRP A 279 3.60 -20.12 -14.59
C TRP A 279 3.65 -20.93 -13.30
N SER A 280 2.58 -20.87 -12.51
CA SER A 280 2.47 -21.64 -11.25
C SER A 280 1.49 -22.79 -11.41
N THR A 281 1.84 -23.96 -10.88
CA THR A 281 0.98 -25.15 -10.78
C THR A 281 0.93 -25.59 -9.32
N HIS A 282 -0.27 -25.84 -8.81
CA HIS A 282 -0.47 -26.33 -7.45
C HIS A 282 -1.27 -27.63 -7.46
N LEU A 283 -0.86 -28.59 -6.63
CA LEU A 283 -1.57 -29.84 -6.36
C LEU A 283 -1.83 -29.92 -4.85
N GLY A 284 -3.06 -30.27 -4.46
CA GLY A 284 -3.47 -30.39 -3.07
C GLY A 284 -4.17 -31.71 -2.77
N LEU A 285 -3.96 -32.21 -1.56
CA LEU A 285 -4.65 -33.34 -0.97
C LEU A 285 -5.14 -32.92 0.42
N THR A 286 -6.41 -33.14 0.72
CA THR A 286 -6.97 -33.01 2.08
C THR A 286 -7.61 -34.32 2.46
N GLN A 287 -7.34 -34.78 3.68
CA GLN A 287 -7.92 -35.98 4.25
C GLN A 287 -8.47 -35.66 5.65
N ILE A 288 -9.77 -35.83 5.83
CA ILE A 288 -10.39 -35.91 7.15
C ILE A 288 -10.01 -37.27 7.73
N ILE A 289 -9.24 -37.26 8.82
CA ILE A 289 -8.70 -38.48 9.46
C ILE A 289 -9.75 -39.08 10.40
N ASN A 290 -10.45 -38.24 11.15
CA ASN A 290 -11.59 -38.60 11.99
C ASN A 290 -12.42 -37.35 12.33
N LYS A 291 -13.48 -37.47 13.14
CA LYS A 291 -14.37 -36.36 13.53
C LYS A 291 -13.67 -35.13 14.14
N ASN A 292 -12.45 -35.29 14.66
CA ASN A 292 -11.67 -34.27 15.36
C ASN A 292 -10.39 -33.86 14.63
N ALA A 293 -10.06 -34.47 13.49
CA ALA A 293 -8.73 -34.30 12.88
C ALA A 293 -8.75 -34.32 11.36
N LEU A 294 -8.00 -33.40 10.75
CA LEU A 294 -7.70 -33.42 9.31
C LEU A 294 -6.22 -33.16 9.05
N VAL A 295 -5.75 -33.63 7.91
CA VAL A 295 -4.44 -33.31 7.35
C VAL A 295 -4.62 -32.75 5.93
N ASN A 296 -3.83 -31.75 5.57
CA ASN A 296 -3.75 -31.21 4.22
C ASN A 296 -2.28 -31.14 3.79
N PHE A 297 -1.99 -31.71 2.62
CA PHE A 297 -0.68 -31.66 1.98
C PHE A 297 -0.82 -30.96 0.63
N ASN A 298 0.08 -30.06 0.30
CA ASN A 298 0.07 -29.34 -0.97
C ASN A 298 1.50 -29.24 -1.53
N VAL A 299 1.62 -29.29 -2.85
CA VAL A 299 2.87 -29.03 -3.59
C VAL A 299 2.60 -27.93 -4.62
N GLY A 300 3.36 -26.85 -4.54
CA GLY A 300 3.44 -25.81 -5.56
C GLY A 300 4.73 -25.91 -6.35
N TYR A 301 4.66 -25.64 -7.65
CA TYR A 301 5.78 -25.38 -8.53
C TYR A 301 5.52 -24.09 -9.30
N THR A 302 6.51 -23.18 -9.37
CA THR A 302 6.45 -21.98 -10.22
C THR A 302 7.68 -21.90 -11.09
N TYR A 303 7.47 -21.80 -12.39
CA TYR A 303 8.47 -21.38 -13.36
C TYR A 303 8.35 -19.87 -13.59
N SER A 304 9.47 -19.18 -13.40
CA SER A 304 9.63 -17.73 -13.52
C SER A 304 10.63 -17.45 -14.64
N SER A 305 10.30 -16.61 -15.63
CA SER A 305 11.25 -16.24 -16.72
C SER A 305 11.18 -14.76 -17.15
N GLY A 306 12.30 -14.04 -17.03
CA GLY A 306 12.52 -12.62 -17.35
C GLY A 306 13.29 -11.86 -16.28
N PHE A 307 13.19 -10.53 -16.25
CA PHE A 307 13.88 -9.59 -15.35
C PHE A 307 13.68 -9.90 -13.85
N MET A 308 14.59 -10.60 -13.17
CA MET A 308 14.40 -11.02 -11.77
C MET A 308 14.93 -10.02 -10.73
N GLU A 309 15.56 -8.94 -11.19
CA GLU A 309 16.18 -7.89 -10.40
C GLU A 309 15.16 -6.93 -9.76
N ASN A 310 15.66 -6.14 -8.81
CA ASN A 310 14.99 -4.99 -8.24
C ASN A 310 15.71 -3.70 -8.71
N PRO A 311 15.01 -2.75 -9.37
CA PRO A 311 15.64 -1.59 -10.00
C PRO A 311 16.29 -0.61 -9.01
N TYR A 312 15.93 -0.70 -7.73
CA TYR A 312 16.37 0.16 -6.62
C TYR A 312 17.46 -0.49 -5.74
N LYS A 313 17.92 -1.70 -6.07
CA LYS A 313 18.99 -2.42 -5.34
C LYS A 313 20.32 -2.33 -6.05
N ALA A 314 21.38 -2.22 -5.26
CA ALA A 314 22.75 -2.15 -5.77
C ALA A 314 23.72 -2.95 -4.88
N VAL A 315 24.89 -3.26 -5.43
CA VAL A 315 25.85 -4.23 -4.88
C VAL A 315 27.23 -3.59 -4.78
N THR A 316 27.81 -3.57 -3.57
CA THR A 316 29.19 -3.10 -3.37
C THR A 316 30.19 -4.17 -3.80
N PHE A 317 31.15 -3.75 -4.62
CA PHE A 317 32.33 -4.50 -5.02
C PHE A 317 33.58 -3.83 -4.45
N ALA A 318 34.56 -4.62 -4.02
CA ALA A 318 35.92 -4.21 -3.73
C ALA A 318 36.84 -4.67 -4.88
N PHE A 319 37.47 -3.71 -5.54
CA PHE A 319 38.48 -3.92 -6.59
C PHE A 319 39.86 -3.73 -5.99
N VAL A 320 40.56 -4.83 -5.70
CA VAL A 320 41.90 -4.81 -5.09
C VAL A 320 42.91 -5.28 -6.12
N ASP A 321 43.88 -4.42 -6.45
CA ASP A 321 44.94 -4.73 -7.39
C ASP A 321 46.10 -5.44 -6.67
N PRO A 322 46.38 -6.73 -6.93
CA PRO A 322 47.45 -7.46 -6.24
C PRO A 322 48.86 -6.96 -6.57
N SER A 323 49.02 -6.06 -7.54
CA SER A 323 50.28 -5.36 -7.83
C SER A 323 50.42 -4.02 -7.11
N ALA A 324 49.32 -3.43 -6.61
CA ALA A 324 49.30 -2.12 -5.94
C ALA A 324 49.62 -2.21 -4.44
N VAL A 325 50.76 -2.85 -4.12
CA VAL A 325 51.24 -3.02 -2.74
C VAL A 325 51.81 -1.71 -2.18
N ARG A 326 51.38 -1.34 -0.98
CA ARG A 326 51.82 -0.16 -0.23
C ARG A 326 53.14 -0.43 0.52
N PRO A 327 53.89 0.62 0.95
CA PRO A 327 55.10 0.47 1.77
C PRO A 327 54.89 -0.21 3.14
N ASP A 328 53.65 -0.24 3.64
CA ASP A 328 53.26 -0.91 4.90
C ASP A 328 52.89 -2.40 4.71
N GLY A 329 52.92 -2.91 3.47
CA GLY A 329 52.56 -4.28 3.12
C GLY A 329 51.05 -4.53 2.94
N ASN A 330 50.23 -3.50 3.03
CA ASN A 330 48.81 -3.54 2.68
C ASN A 330 48.62 -3.27 1.17
N TYR A 331 47.38 -3.41 0.68
CA TYR A 331 47.02 -3.23 -0.73
C TYR A 331 46.14 -2.00 -0.91
N ASN A 332 46.41 -1.22 -1.95
CA ASN A 332 45.48 -0.21 -2.43
C ASN A 332 44.38 -0.87 -3.28
N GLY A 333 43.15 -0.38 -3.15
CA GLY A 333 42.01 -0.78 -3.96
C GLY A 333 40.94 0.30 -4.02
N THR A 334 39.80 -0.05 -4.61
CA THR A 334 38.68 0.87 -4.82
C THR A 334 37.36 0.13 -4.61
N TYR A 335 36.49 0.66 -3.77
CA TYR A 335 35.10 0.23 -3.74
C TYR A 335 34.34 0.88 -4.89
N ALA A 336 33.48 0.13 -5.55
CA ALA A 336 32.51 0.64 -6.50
C ALA A 336 31.16 -0.06 -6.28
N VAL A 337 30.09 0.50 -6.83
CA VAL A 337 28.74 -0.07 -6.71
C VAL A 337 28.17 -0.32 -8.11
N LEU A 338 27.63 -1.52 -8.29
CA LEU A 338 26.94 -1.96 -9.50
C LEU A 338 25.45 -2.17 -9.21
N ARG A 339 24.60 -2.03 -10.23
CA ARG A 339 23.24 -2.59 -10.16
C ARG A 339 23.33 -4.11 -10.09
N GLU A 340 22.47 -4.76 -9.30
CA GLU A 340 22.46 -6.23 -9.22
C GLU A 340 22.14 -6.89 -10.57
N GLN A 341 22.53 -8.15 -10.73
CA GLN A 341 22.25 -8.95 -11.91
C GLN A 341 21.89 -10.37 -11.45
N ARG A 342 20.74 -10.88 -11.89
CA ARG A 342 20.17 -12.15 -11.41
C ARG A 342 19.88 -13.08 -12.60
N PRO A 343 19.71 -14.40 -12.36
CA PRO A 343 19.35 -15.30 -13.44
C PRO A 343 17.99 -14.92 -14.05
N ASP A 344 17.92 -14.81 -15.38
CA ASP A 344 16.68 -14.58 -16.14
C ASP A 344 15.62 -15.68 -15.93
N GLU A 345 15.96 -16.82 -15.32
CA GLU A 345 15.05 -17.92 -15.05
C GLU A 345 15.14 -18.38 -13.59
N ARG A 346 14.02 -18.86 -13.03
CA ARG A 346 13.95 -19.45 -11.68
C ARG A 346 12.86 -20.52 -11.60
N ASN A 347 13.18 -21.65 -10.98
CA ASN A 347 12.31 -22.79 -10.74
C ASN A 347 12.10 -22.93 -9.23
N GLN A 348 10.89 -22.62 -8.76
CA GLN A 348 10.56 -22.53 -7.34
C GLN A 348 9.60 -23.66 -6.96
N TRP A 349 9.89 -24.35 -5.85
CA TRP A 349 9.06 -25.42 -5.29
C TRP A 349 8.60 -25.08 -3.87
N THR A 350 7.44 -25.59 -3.48
CA THR A 350 6.91 -25.41 -2.12
C THR A 350 6.06 -26.60 -1.69
N GLU A 351 6.50 -27.33 -0.67
CA GLU A 351 5.75 -28.41 -0.03
C GLU A 351 5.17 -27.89 1.31
N ASN A 352 3.85 -27.94 1.47
CA ASN A 352 3.17 -27.48 2.69
C ASN A 352 2.33 -28.62 3.31
N LEU A 353 2.64 -29.00 4.54
CA LEU A 353 1.92 -29.98 5.34
C LEU A 353 1.24 -29.30 6.53
N ARG A 354 -0.08 -29.41 6.60
CA ARG A 354 -0.93 -28.88 7.67
C ARG A 354 -1.63 -30.02 8.42
N TYR A 355 -1.59 -29.96 9.74
CA TYR A 355 -2.37 -30.82 10.63
C TYR A 355 -3.27 -29.96 11.54
N VAL A 356 -4.53 -30.33 11.66
CA VAL A 356 -5.50 -29.66 12.55
C VAL A 356 -6.16 -30.72 13.44
N GLN A 357 -6.14 -30.48 14.75
CA GLN A 357 -6.69 -31.39 15.76
C GLN A 357 -7.54 -30.62 16.77
N HIS A 358 -8.82 -30.94 16.85
CA HIS A 358 -9.71 -30.54 17.94
C HIS A 358 -9.51 -31.45 19.17
N ILE A 359 -9.58 -30.87 20.37
CA ILE A 359 -9.28 -31.52 21.64
C ILE A 359 -10.52 -31.41 22.55
N ASP A 360 -11.42 -32.38 22.44
CA ASP A 360 -12.75 -32.42 23.10
C ASP A 360 -12.71 -32.06 24.59
N GLY A 361 -11.66 -32.48 25.31
CA GLY A 361 -11.51 -32.27 26.75
C GLY A 361 -11.10 -30.85 27.18
N LEU A 362 -10.79 -29.97 26.24
CA LEU A 362 -10.41 -28.57 26.46
C LEU A 362 -11.25 -27.57 25.64
N ASP A 363 -12.16 -28.08 24.80
CA ASP A 363 -12.88 -27.33 23.77
C ASP A 363 -11.95 -26.38 22.97
N ALA A 364 -10.86 -26.95 22.45
CA ALA A 364 -9.78 -26.21 21.80
C ALA A 364 -9.37 -26.89 20.48
N ALA A 365 -8.67 -26.17 19.61
CA ALA A 365 -8.05 -26.75 18.42
C ALA A 365 -6.58 -26.29 18.30
N VAL A 366 -5.70 -27.23 17.95
CA VAL A 366 -4.31 -26.93 17.60
C VAL A 366 -4.12 -27.06 16.10
N HIS A 367 -3.48 -26.05 15.49
CA HIS A 367 -2.95 -26.11 14.13
C HIS A 367 -1.44 -26.32 14.20
N VAL A 368 -0.91 -27.20 13.36
CA VAL A 368 0.54 -27.36 13.15
C VAL A 368 0.78 -27.38 11.64
N ASP A 369 1.52 -26.40 11.17
CA ASP A 369 1.84 -26.21 9.75
C ASP A 369 3.37 -26.26 9.58
N TYR A 370 3.83 -27.08 8.64
CA TYR A 370 5.23 -27.13 8.20
C TYR A 370 5.31 -26.86 6.70
N ARG A 371 6.19 -25.94 6.31
CA ARG A 371 6.48 -25.60 4.92
C ARG A 371 7.97 -25.80 4.63
N PHE A 372 8.24 -26.43 3.50
CA PHE A 372 9.54 -26.39 2.84
C PHE A 372 9.40 -25.57 1.54
N PHE A 373 10.42 -24.79 1.23
CA PHE A 373 10.59 -24.07 -0.03
C PHE A 373 12.01 -24.31 -0.53
N HIS A 374 12.16 -24.55 -1.83
CA HIS A 374 13.47 -24.68 -2.47
C HIS A 374 13.44 -24.16 -3.91
N ASP A 375 14.59 -23.69 -4.42
CA ASP A 375 14.73 -23.26 -5.80
C ASP A 375 16.11 -23.54 -6.42
N ASP A 376 16.19 -23.32 -7.74
CA ASP A 376 17.40 -23.38 -8.55
C ASP A 376 18.34 -22.16 -8.38
N TRP A 377 18.05 -21.26 -7.44
CA TRP A 377 18.99 -20.24 -6.97
C TRP A 377 19.76 -20.69 -5.71
N GLY A 378 19.48 -21.90 -5.18
CA GLY A 378 20.14 -22.46 -4.00
C GLY A 378 19.45 -22.13 -2.67
N ILE A 379 18.34 -21.35 -2.70
CA ILE A 379 17.59 -21.05 -1.48
C ILE A 379 16.84 -22.30 -1.04
N ASN A 380 17.02 -22.67 0.22
CA ASN A 380 16.32 -23.73 0.93
C ASN A 380 15.76 -23.12 2.21
N ALA A 381 14.44 -23.14 2.39
CA ALA A 381 13.78 -22.49 3.50
C ALA A 381 12.75 -23.39 4.21
N HIS A 382 12.70 -23.28 5.53
CA HIS A 382 11.79 -24.01 6.40
C HIS A 382 10.93 -23.04 7.21
N THR A 383 9.62 -23.29 7.26
CA THR A 383 8.67 -22.58 8.14
C THR A 383 7.96 -23.60 9.04
N PHE A 384 7.87 -23.32 10.33
CA PHE A 384 7.12 -24.08 11.32
C PHE A 384 6.17 -23.13 12.07
N ASP A 385 4.87 -23.32 11.91
CA ASP A 385 3.83 -22.49 12.53
C ASP A 385 2.95 -23.34 13.47
N VAL A 386 2.56 -22.77 14.61
CA VAL A 386 1.63 -23.39 15.58
C VAL A 386 0.62 -22.36 16.09
N ASP A 387 -0.67 -22.61 15.88
CA ASP A 387 -1.78 -21.89 16.51
C ASP A 387 -2.41 -22.74 17.63
N TRP A 388 -2.82 -22.13 18.74
CA TRP A 388 -3.74 -22.74 19.70
C TRP A 388 -5.06 -21.95 19.75
N VAL A 389 -6.09 -22.42 19.06
CA VAL A 389 -7.42 -21.78 19.05
C VAL A 389 -8.21 -22.21 20.29
N GLN A 390 -8.44 -21.27 21.21
CA GLN A 390 -9.22 -21.50 22.43
C GLN A 390 -10.48 -20.63 22.47
N PRO A 391 -11.65 -21.19 22.10
CA PRO A 391 -12.96 -20.69 22.51
C PRO A 391 -13.02 -20.38 24.02
N LEU A 392 -13.72 -19.30 24.36
CA LEU A 392 -14.00 -18.81 25.70
C LEU A 392 -15.50 -18.45 25.84
N SER A 393 -15.93 -18.10 27.05
CA SER A 393 -17.32 -17.74 27.31
C SER A 393 -17.75 -16.46 26.57
N ASN A 394 -19.07 -16.32 26.36
CA ASN A 394 -19.69 -15.17 25.71
C ASN A 394 -19.22 -14.89 24.27
N GLY A 395 -18.75 -15.91 23.54
CA GLY A 395 -18.34 -15.79 22.13
C GLY A 395 -17.00 -15.07 21.94
N TRP A 396 -16.13 -15.08 22.95
CA TRP A 396 -14.72 -14.74 22.82
C TRP A 396 -13.93 -15.97 22.36
N THR A 397 -12.84 -15.76 21.62
CA THR A 397 -11.81 -16.78 21.33
C THR A 397 -10.44 -16.12 21.46
N ILE A 398 -9.49 -16.81 22.08
CA ILE A 398 -8.08 -16.42 22.14
C ILE A 398 -7.25 -17.41 21.34
N THR A 399 -6.36 -16.90 20.48
CA THR A 399 -5.46 -17.71 19.66
C THR A 399 -4.02 -17.24 19.84
N PRO A 400 -3.26 -17.79 20.79
CA PRO A 400 -1.80 -17.64 20.82
C PRO A 400 -1.17 -18.32 19.60
N LYS A 401 -0.09 -17.71 19.09
CA LYS A 401 0.61 -18.12 17.87
C LYS A 401 2.11 -18.15 18.12
N PHE A 402 2.78 -19.10 17.47
CA PHE A 402 4.23 -19.20 17.46
C PHE A 402 4.70 -19.62 16.06
N ARG A 403 5.78 -19.00 15.59
CA ARG A 403 6.35 -19.30 14.28
C ARG A 403 7.88 -19.24 14.30
N TYR A 404 8.49 -20.17 13.57
CA TYR A 404 9.94 -20.20 13.32
C TYR A 404 10.22 -20.37 11.83
N TYR A 405 11.10 -19.52 11.30
CA TYR A 405 11.54 -19.53 9.91
C TYR A 405 13.06 -19.61 9.82
N SER A 406 13.58 -20.27 8.79
CA SER A 406 14.99 -20.17 8.40
C SER A 406 15.20 -20.42 6.92
N GLN A 407 16.10 -19.66 6.28
CA GLN A 407 16.56 -19.88 4.91
C GLN A 407 18.09 -19.96 4.77
N SER A 408 18.58 -20.65 3.73
CA SER A 408 19.90 -20.42 3.14
C SER A 408 19.90 -19.17 2.25
N ALA A 409 21.09 -18.66 1.96
CA ALA A 409 21.28 -17.65 0.92
C ALA A 409 21.13 -18.26 -0.49
N ALA A 410 20.92 -17.41 -1.49
CA ALA A 410 21.11 -17.78 -2.88
C ALA A 410 22.62 -17.94 -3.22
N ASP A 411 22.95 -18.79 -4.18
CA ASP A 411 24.33 -19.09 -4.61
C ASP A 411 25.10 -17.84 -5.09
N PHE A 412 24.39 -16.83 -5.60
CA PHE A 412 24.93 -15.56 -6.06
C PHE A 412 24.75 -14.39 -5.08
N TYR A 413 24.30 -14.64 -3.84
CA TYR A 413 24.26 -13.61 -2.81
C TYR A 413 25.62 -13.46 -2.14
N GLN A 414 26.15 -12.22 -2.09
CA GLN A 414 27.18 -11.80 -1.14
C GLN A 414 26.92 -10.36 -0.69
N PRO A 415 27.14 -10.01 0.59
CA PRO A 415 26.94 -8.64 1.08
C PRO A 415 28.08 -7.69 0.67
N LEU A 416 29.21 -8.23 0.21
CA LEU A 416 30.34 -7.52 -0.41
C LEU A 416 31.01 -8.50 -1.38
N PHE A 417 31.19 -8.11 -2.63
CA PHE A 417 31.98 -8.88 -3.59
C PHE A 417 33.44 -8.42 -3.56
N LEU A 418 34.39 -9.35 -3.51
CA LEU A 418 35.82 -9.06 -3.65
C LEU A 418 36.30 -9.49 -5.04
N THR A 419 37.06 -8.63 -5.71
CA THR A 419 37.72 -8.93 -6.98
C THR A 419 39.20 -8.58 -6.90
N GLN A 420 40.06 -9.46 -7.43
CA GLN A 420 41.52 -9.31 -7.40
C GLN A 420 42.03 -8.62 -8.68
N GLN A 421 41.42 -7.48 -9.02
CA GLN A 421 41.76 -6.66 -10.17
C GLN A 421 41.57 -5.17 -9.84
N ARG A 422 42.26 -4.30 -10.59
CA ARG A 422 42.08 -2.85 -10.54
C ARG A 422 40.76 -2.44 -11.21
N LEU A 423 40.05 -1.47 -10.64
CA LEU A 423 38.94 -0.79 -11.31
C LEU A 423 39.50 0.05 -12.48
N PRO A 424 39.04 -0.13 -13.73
CA PRO A 424 39.57 0.61 -14.88
C PRO A 424 39.41 2.14 -14.75
N ASP A 425 40.48 2.89 -15.06
CA ASP A 425 40.55 4.35 -14.92
C ASP A 425 39.52 5.13 -15.77
N ASN A 426 38.86 4.46 -16.72
CA ASN A 426 37.77 5.01 -17.54
C ASN A 426 36.36 4.74 -16.96
N GLY A 427 36.27 4.15 -15.76
CA GLY A 427 35.01 3.83 -15.07
C GLY A 427 34.19 2.70 -15.70
N ARG A 428 34.65 2.08 -16.80
CA ARG A 428 33.92 1.03 -17.53
C ARG A 428 34.44 -0.34 -17.15
N LEU A 429 33.61 -1.09 -16.43
CA LEU A 429 33.91 -2.46 -16.03
C LEU A 429 33.65 -3.46 -17.16
N ASP A 430 34.55 -4.41 -17.33
CA ASP A 430 34.36 -5.56 -18.22
C ASP A 430 33.52 -6.63 -17.49
N ALA A 431 32.27 -6.80 -17.91
CA ALA A 431 31.34 -7.76 -17.33
C ALA A 431 31.84 -9.22 -17.39
N SER A 432 32.78 -9.57 -18.27
CA SER A 432 33.39 -10.91 -18.31
C SER A 432 34.37 -11.19 -17.16
N THR A 433 34.78 -10.16 -16.43
CA THR A 433 35.64 -10.25 -15.22
C THR A 433 34.85 -10.34 -13.91
N LEU A 434 33.51 -10.26 -13.99
CA LEU A 434 32.59 -10.30 -12.85
C LEU A 434 31.86 -11.66 -12.79
N PRO A 435 31.27 -12.03 -11.63
CA PRO A 435 30.33 -13.14 -11.57
C PRO A 435 29.17 -12.93 -12.57
N SER A 436 28.69 -14.02 -13.19
CA SER A 436 27.59 -13.96 -14.16
C SER A 436 26.26 -13.52 -13.54
N ASN A 437 26.09 -13.73 -12.23
CA ASN A 437 25.00 -13.22 -11.41
C ASN A 437 25.59 -12.77 -10.06
N TYR A 438 25.06 -11.70 -9.48
CA TYR A 438 25.49 -11.15 -8.20
C TYR A 438 24.40 -10.27 -7.57
N ALA A 439 24.14 -10.46 -6.28
CA ALA A 439 23.20 -9.66 -5.50
C ALA A 439 23.67 -9.46 -4.05
N SER A 440 23.29 -8.34 -3.43
CA SER A 440 23.48 -8.07 -1.99
C SER A 440 22.17 -7.68 -1.30
N ASP A 441 21.02 -7.98 -1.92
CA ASP A 441 19.70 -7.78 -1.33
C ASP A 441 19.49 -8.79 -0.20
N HIS A 442 19.32 -8.32 1.04
CA HIS A 442 19.28 -9.16 2.24
C HIS A 442 18.14 -10.19 2.24
N ARG A 443 17.09 -9.99 1.43
CA ARG A 443 16.03 -10.98 1.20
C ARG A 443 16.55 -12.31 0.57
N LEU A 444 17.73 -12.28 -0.04
CA LEU A 444 18.43 -13.44 -0.60
C LEU A 444 19.58 -13.94 0.30
N SER A 445 19.71 -13.43 1.53
CA SER A 445 20.74 -13.83 2.48
C SER A 445 20.36 -15.10 3.25
N ALA A 446 21.21 -15.52 4.19
CA ALA A 446 21.00 -16.68 5.02
C ALA A 446 20.59 -16.22 6.44
N TYR A 447 19.34 -16.42 6.83
CA TYR A 447 18.81 -15.92 8.12
C TYR A 447 17.78 -16.88 8.76
N GLY A 448 17.31 -16.51 9.96
CA GLY A 448 16.08 -17.04 10.53
C GLY A 448 15.24 -15.96 11.19
N THR A 449 13.94 -16.24 11.36
CA THR A 449 13.04 -15.40 12.17
C THR A 449 12.31 -16.24 13.20
N LEU A 450 11.97 -15.61 14.32
CA LEU A 450 11.24 -16.21 15.43
C LEU A 450 10.14 -15.24 15.87
N SER A 451 8.90 -15.72 16.00
CA SER A 451 7.79 -14.88 16.41
C SER A 451 6.87 -15.51 17.45
N GLY A 452 6.22 -14.63 18.20
CA GLY A 452 5.15 -14.95 19.15
C GLY A 452 4.06 -13.91 19.05
N GLY A 453 2.81 -14.37 18.99
CA GLY A 453 1.66 -13.51 18.78
C GLY A 453 0.38 -13.99 19.45
N ILE A 454 -0.64 -13.15 19.35
CA ILE A 454 -1.97 -13.40 19.88
C ILE A 454 -3.00 -12.80 18.92
N THR A 455 -4.09 -13.53 18.68
CA THR A 455 -5.33 -12.99 18.10
C THR A 455 -6.45 -13.13 19.11
N LEU A 456 -7.22 -12.06 19.31
CA LEU A 456 -8.45 -12.03 20.10
C LEU A 456 -9.62 -11.86 19.14
N SER A 457 -10.56 -12.81 19.16
CA SER A 457 -11.75 -12.86 18.33
C SER A 457 -12.98 -12.67 19.23
N LYS A 458 -13.99 -11.93 18.78
CA LYS A 458 -15.24 -11.72 19.49
C LYS A 458 -16.42 -11.68 18.53
N GLN A 459 -17.35 -12.62 18.70
CA GLN A 459 -18.66 -12.57 18.07
C GLN A 459 -19.50 -11.51 18.79
N PHE A 460 -19.73 -10.35 18.16
CA PHE A 460 -20.50 -9.24 18.74
C PHE A 460 -22.02 -9.45 18.57
N ALA A 461 -22.44 -9.98 17.43
CA ALA A 461 -23.82 -10.37 17.14
C ALA A 461 -23.84 -11.69 16.35
N LYS A 462 -25.03 -12.28 16.15
CA LYS A 462 -25.17 -13.44 15.26
C LYS A 462 -24.66 -13.08 13.86
N GLY A 463 -23.74 -13.86 13.32
CA GLY A 463 -23.09 -13.59 12.03
C GLY A 463 -22.02 -12.49 12.02
N VAL A 464 -21.81 -11.74 13.12
CA VAL A 464 -20.85 -10.62 13.16
C VAL A 464 -19.71 -10.91 14.13
N ASN A 465 -18.49 -11.02 13.61
CA ASN A 465 -17.26 -11.25 14.36
C ASN A 465 -16.25 -10.14 14.12
N PHE A 466 -15.53 -9.75 15.17
CA PHE A 466 -14.39 -8.84 15.09
C PHE A 466 -13.14 -9.52 15.65
N GLU A 467 -12.00 -9.29 15.01
CA GLU A 467 -10.68 -9.80 15.41
C GLU A 467 -9.68 -8.67 15.58
N VAL A 468 -8.83 -8.78 16.59
CA VAL A 468 -7.64 -7.94 16.76
C VAL A 468 -6.46 -8.85 17.04
N GLY A 469 -5.36 -8.67 16.32
CA GLY A 469 -4.14 -9.43 16.48
C GLY A 469 -2.90 -8.56 16.65
N PHE A 470 -1.92 -9.12 17.36
CA PHE A 470 -0.58 -8.55 17.50
C PHE A 470 0.43 -9.70 17.50
N GLU A 471 1.50 -9.56 16.71
CA GLU A 471 2.61 -10.51 16.66
C GLU A 471 3.95 -9.77 16.61
N TYR A 472 4.91 -10.21 17.43
CA TYR A 472 6.27 -9.66 17.46
C TYR A 472 7.25 -10.66 16.86
N TYR A 473 8.13 -10.17 15.99
CA TYR A 473 9.11 -10.96 15.25
C TYR A 473 10.53 -10.47 15.57
N SER A 474 11.45 -11.43 15.70
CA SER A 474 12.90 -11.19 15.67
C SER A 474 13.50 -11.82 14.42
N HIS A 475 14.29 -11.05 13.66
CA HIS A 475 15.01 -11.47 12.47
C HIS A 475 16.50 -11.38 12.73
N ALA A 476 17.22 -12.50 12.62
CA ALA A 476 18.66 -12.51 12.82
C ALA A 476 19.36 -13.62 12.04
N GLY A 477 20.60 -13.36 11.60
CA GLY A 477 21.46 -14.39 11.01
C GLY A 477 21.75 -15.52 12.00
N ALA A 478 21.84 -15.21 13.30
CA ALA A 478 22.04 -16.17 14.39
C ALA A 478 20.86 -17.14 14.60
N LEU A 479 19.66 -16.83 14.11
CA LEU A 479 18.49 -17.72 14.18
C LEU A 479 18.45 -18.77 13.07
N LYS A 480 19.39 -18.73 12.11
CA LYS A 480 19.42 -19.66 10.98
C LYS A 480 19.70 -21.10 11.42
N LEU A 481 18.85 -22.03 10.96
CA LEU A 481 19.02 -23.46 11.11
C LEU A 481 20.35 -23.94 10.51
N GLY A 482 21.10 -24.72 11.28
CA GLY A 482 22.46 -25.17 10.93
C GLY A 482 23.56 -24.10 11.05
N GLY A 483 23.23 -22.87 11.45
CA GLY A 483 24.18 -21.77 11.52
C GLY A 483 24.65 -21.28 10.14
N GLY A 484 25.72 -20.48 10.12
CA GLY A 484 26.23 -19.85 8.90
C GLY A 484 25.25 -18.82 8.30
N GLY A 485 24.48 -18.15 9.15
CA GLY A 485 23.67 -17.00 8.74
C GLY A 485 24.50 -15.72 8.62
N GLU A 486 23.86 -14.64 8.19
CA GLU A 486 24.49 -13.33 8.04
C GLU A 486 24.94 -12.71 9.37
N GLY A 487 25.78 -11.67 9.29
CA GLY A 487 26.25 -10.94 10.46
C GLY A 487 25.18 -9.98 11.02
N SER A 488 25.29 -9.62 12.29
CA SER A 488 24.30 -8.82 13.03
C SER A 488 24.12 -7.36 12.56
N TYR A 489 24.74 -6.96 11.45
CA TYR A 489 24.45 -5.71 10.74
C TYR A 489 23.09 -5.75 10.02
N ALA A 490 22.54 -6.95 9.82
CA ALA A 490 21.23 -7.23 9.22
C ALA A 490 20.20 -7.77 10.24
N ASP A 491 20.55 -7.83 11.53
CA ASP A 491 19.60 -8.21 12.58
C ASP A 491 18.61 -7.05 12.84
N PHE A 492 17.32 -7.35 12.88
CA PHE A 492 16.27 -6.40 13.27
C PHE A 492 15.09 -7.12 13.93
N ASN A 493 14.22 -6.38 14.59
CA ASN A 493 12.93 -6.88 15.05
C ASN A 493 11.82 -6.11 14.35
N TYR A 494 10.60 -6.63 14.30
CA TYR A 494 9.43 -5.93 13.77
C TYR A 494 8.17 -6.43 14.48
N TYR A 495 7.05 -5.73 14.29
CA TYR A 495 5.75 -6.22 14.72
C TYR A 495 4.72 -6.09 13.61
N VAL A 496 3.67 -6.90 13.72
CA VAL A 496 2.45 -6.80 12.94
C VAL A 496 1.29 -6.61 13.91
N ALA A 497 0.48 -5.59 13.69
CA ALA A 497 -0.82 -5.40 14.33
C ALA A 497 -1.91 -5.50 13.27
N ASN A 498 -3.03 -6.17 13.54
CA ASN A 498 -4.16 -6.20 12.62
C ASN A 498 -5.51 -6.10 13.34
N ALA A 499 -6.50 -5.59 12.63
CA ALA A 499 -7.89 -5.52 13.06
C ALA A 499 -8.78 -5.93 11.89
N ALA A 500 -9.68 -6.89 12.11
CA ALA A 500 -10.57 -7.41 11.08
C ALA A 500 -12.02 -7.48 11.57
N MET A 501 -12.93 -7.40 10.61
CA MET A 501 -14.36 -7.61 10.79
C MET A 501 -14.84 -8.65 9.76
N LYS A 502 -15.69 -9.58 10.20
CA LYS A 502 -16.30 -10.64 9.38
C LYS A 502 -17.81 -10.65 9.58
N VAL A 503 -18.54 -10.69 8.48
CA VAL A 503 -20.01 -10.62 8.41
C VAL A 503 -20.53 -11.79 7.57
N ASN A 504 -20.95 -12.85 8.26
CA ASN A 504 -21.57 -14.04 7.68
C ASN A 504 -23.05 -13.74 7.37
N LEU A 505 -23.39 -13.72 6.09
CA LEU A 505 -24.69 -13.32 5.55
C LEU A 505 -25.76 -14.42 5.73
N ASP A 506 -25.42 -15.72 5.63
CA ASP A 506 -26.37 -16.82 5.88
C ASP A 506 -26.88 -16.81 7.34
N ALA A 507 -25.97 -16.54 8.27
CA ALA A 507 -26.30 -16.38 9.69
C ALA A 507 -27.23 -15.20 9.95
N LEU A 508 -27.25 -14.19 9.09
CA LEU A 508 -28.16 -13.05 9.16
C LEU A 508 -29.52 -13.38 8.55
N ALA A 509 -29.55 -13.88 7.31
CA ALA A 509 -30.78 -14.25 6.59
C ALA A 509 -31.67 -15.22 7.38
N SER A 510 -31.06 -16.24 8.00
CA SER A 510 -31.77 -17.24 8.82
C SER A 510 -32.53 -16.66 10.02
N THR A 511 -32.21 -15.44 10.47
CA THR A 511 -32.84 -14.78 11.62
C THR A 511 -34.26 -14.29 11.32
N HIS A 512 -34.63 -14.13 10.05
CA HIS A 512 -35.99 -13.75 9.65
C HIS A 512 -37.01 -14.90 9.68
N SER A 513 -36.56 -16.16 9.87
CA SER A 513 -37.45 -17.34 9.85
C SER A 513 -38.31 -17.49 11.12
N GLU A 514 -37.78 -17.16 12.30
CA GLU A 514 -38.46 -17.42 13.59
C GLU A 514 -39.29 -16.24 14.13
N HIS A 515 -39.30 -15.10 13.45
CA HIS A 515 -40.07 -13.90 13.85
C HIS A 515 -41.22 -13.58 12.89
N SER A 516 -42.01 -14.61 12.59
CA SER A 516 -43.19 -14.57 11.72
C SER A 516 -44.41 -13.86 12.32
N HIS A 517 -44.23 -12.68 12.93
CA HIS A 517 -45.34 -11.77 13.29
C HIS A 517 -44.95 -10.27 13.38
N HIS A 518 -44.04 -9.78 12.52
CA HIS A 518 -43.81 -8.34 12.37
C HIS A 518 -44.77 -7.68 11.37
N THR A 519 -46.07 -7.64 11.71
CA THR A 519 -47.05 -6.73 11.09
C THR A 519 -46.86 -5.30 11.61
N GLY A 520 -45.68 -4.74 11.35
CA GLY A 520 -45.32 -3.35 11.61
C GLY A 520 -44.48 -2.87 10.43
N HIS A 521 -44.95 -1.82 9.75
CA HIS A 521 -44.42 -1.41 8.46
C HIS A 521 -42.88 -1.27 8.46
N SER A 522 -42.21 -1.97 7.55
CA SER A 522 -40.90 -1.57 7.05
C SER A 522 -41.06 -0.19 6.41
N THR A 523 -40.86 0.86 7.20
CA THR A 523 -41.05 2.23 6.72
C THR A 523 -40.05 2.49 5.60
N HIS A 524 -40.56 2.71 4.39
CA HIS A 524 -39.80 3.17 3.24
C HIS A 524 -39.37 4.61 3.50
N GLY A 525 -38.35 4.75 4.36
CA GLY A 525 -37.97 6.02 4.95
C GLY A 525 -37.45 7.02 3.93
N ALA A 526 -37.47 8.29 4.29
CA ALA A 526 -36.78 9.37 3.57
C ALA A 526 -35.26 9.09 3.45
N HIS A 527 -34.86 8.30 2.46
CA HIS A 527 -33.46 7.92 2.25
C HIS A 527 -32.65 9.14 1.80
N ALA A 528 -31.64 9.54 2.59
CA ALA A 528 -30.69 10.54 2.14
C ALA A 528 -29.75 10.00 1.03
N PRO A 529 -29.21 10.89 0.18
CA PRO A 529 -28.14 10.57 -0.78
C PRO A 529 -26.89 9.96 -0.14
N ALA A 530 -26.08 9.25 -0.93
CA ALA A 530 -24.95 8.44 -0.43
C ALA A 530 -23.85 9.27 0.27
N GLY A 531 -23.66 10.53 -0.13
CA GLY A 531 -22.69 11.46 0.48
C GLY A 531 -23.25 12.29 1.64
N ILE A 532 -24.41 11.94 2.22
CA ILE A 532 -24.89 12.51 3.48
C ILE A 532 -24.40 11.65 4.65
N MET A 533 -23.74 12.28 5.62
CA MET A 533 -23.32 11.61 6.86
C MET A 533 -24.44 11.70 7.91
N PHE A 534 -24.54 10.70 8.79
CA PHE A 534 -25.42 10.70 9.97
C PHE A 534 -26.94 10.86 9.69
N ASP A 535 -27.41 10.46 8.51
CA ASP A 535 -28.86 10.31 8.22
C ASP A 535 -29.47 9.15 9.01
N HIS A 536 -28.81 8.00 8.96
CA HIS A 536 -29.21 6.80 9.67
C HIS A 536 -29.13 7.01 11.19
N ILE A 537 -30.26 6.80 11.86
CA ILE A 537 -30.35 6.69 13.31
C ILE A 537 -31.04 5.38 13.64
N LEU A 538 -30.50 4.61 14.56
CA LEU A 538 -31.10 3.36 15.01
C LEU A 538 -32.36 3.64 15.86
N HIS A 539 -33.23 2.64 16.04
CA HIS A 539 -34.62 2.88 16.45
C HIS A 539 -35.02 2.25 17.78
N LYS A 540 -34.32 1.20 18.23
CA LYS A 540 -34.54 0.50 19.50
C LYS A 540 -33.21 0.36 20.23
N ALA A 541 -33.25 0.30 21.56
CA ALA A 541 -32.09 -0.11 22.35
C ALA A 541 -31.68 -1.55 21.96
N GLY A 542 -30.41 -1.74 21.63
CA GLY A 542 -29.83 -3.01 21.16
C GLY A 542 -29.78 -3.19 19.65
N ASP A 543 -30.41 -2.32 18.84
CA ASP A 543 -30.18 -2.30 17.39
C ASP A 543 -28.68 -2.05 17.09
N VAL A 544 -28.18 -2.62 15.98
CA VAL A 544 -26.83 -2.40 15.46
C VAL A 544 -26.92 -2.03 13.97
N MET A 545 -25.95 -1.31 13.44
CA MET A 545 -25.74 -1.17 11.99
C MET A 545 -24.24 -1.28 11.66
N VAL A 546 -23.95 -1.85 10.50
CA VAL A 546 -22.64 -1.83 9.87
C VAL A 546 -22.85 -1.28 8.47
N GLY A 547 -22.10 -0.24 8.12
CA GLY A 547 -21.95 0.22 6.76
C GLY A 547 -20.49 0.25 6.31
N TYR A 548 -20.31 0.31 5.00
CA TYR A 548 -19.06 0.63 4.34
C TYR A 548 -19.33 1.75 3.35
N ARG A 549 -18.56 2.83 3.46
CA ARG A 549 -18.67 4.01 2.60
C ARG A 549 -17.35 4.25 1.90
N TYR A 550 -17.40 4.25 0.58
CA TYR A 550 -16.32 4.66 -0.29
C TYR A 550 -16.61 6.07 -0.79
N MET A 551 -15.65 6.97 -0.66
CA MET A 551 -15.66 8.29 -1.29
C MET A 551 -14.45 8.41 -2.23
N TYR A 552 -14.66 9.13 -3.33
CA TYR A 552 -13.63 9.53 -4.28
C TYR A 552 -13.82 11.00 -4.61
N ALA A 553 -12.74 11.76 -4.71
CA ALA A 553 -12.74 13.15 -5.15
C ALA A 553 -11.60 13.38 -6.14
N ASN A 554 -11.86 14.21 -7.15
CA ASN A 554 -10.88 14.60 -8.17
C ASN A 554 -10.81 16.12 -8.30
N GLN A 555 -9.60 16.66 -8.22
CA GLN A 555 -9.25 17.98 -8.75
C GLN A 555 -8.42 17.74 -10.00
N ALA A 556 -8.83 18.27 -11.15
CA ALA A 556 -8.13 18.10 -12.41
C ALA A 556 -8.62 19.15 -13.42
N GLY A 557 -7.70 19.72 -14.20
CA GLY A 557 -8.02 20.72 -15.22
C GLY A 557 -7.17 21.97 -15.08
N ALA A 558 -7.81 23.14 -15.17
CA ALA A 558 -7.17 24.43 -15.04
C ALA A 558 -6.90 24.79 -13.57
N SER A 559 -5.79 25.50 -13.34
CA SER A 559 -5.56 26.26 -12.10
C SER A 559 -6.48 27.49 -12.09
N LEU A 560 -7.24 27.69 -11.03
CA LEU A 560 -8.13 28.82 -10.79
C LEU A 560 -7.50 29.83 -9.82
N HIS A 561 -8.00 31.07 -9.86
CA HIS A 561 -7.86 32.07 -8.81
C HIS A 561 -9.21 32.80 -8.66
N GLY A 562 -9.82 32.73 -7.47
CA GLY A 562 -11.22 33.10 -7.28
C GLY A 562 -12.13 32.19 -8.11
N ASP A 563 -12.99 32.78 -8.93
CA ASP A 563 -13.87 32.09 -9.89
C ASP A 563 -13.35 32.07 -11.33
N SER A 564 -12.05 32.37 -11.53
CA SER A 564 -11.46 32.60 -12.85
C SER A 564 -10.24 31.70 -13.11
N VAL A 565 -10.04 31.29 -14.37
CA VAL A 565 -8.83 30.53 -14.77
C VAL A 565 -7.60 31.42 -14.66
N ALA A 566 -6.64 31.00 -13.85
CA ALA A 566 -5.34 31.64 -13.71
C ALA A 566 -4.44 31.34 -14.93
N ARG A 567 -3.57 32.28 -15.28
CA ARG A 567 -2.54 32.08 -16.31
C ARG A 567 -1.23 31.70 -15.64
N ASP A 568 -0.43 30.86 -16.29
CA ASP A 568 0.88 30.44 -15.77
C ASP A 568 1.78 31.61 -15.32
N LEU A 569 1.82 32.74 -16.04
CA LEU A 569 2.58 33.92 -15.62
C LEU A 569 2.08 34.54 -14.29
N ASP A 570 0.78 34.48 -14.01
CA ASP A 570 0.21 34.96 -12.74
C ASP A 570 0.48 33.96 -11.61
N ILE A 571 0.44 32.65 -11.90
CA ILE A 571 0.80 31.57 -10.97
C ILE A 571 2.28 31.68 -10.59
N ALA A 572 3.15 31.79 -11.59
CA ALA A 572 4.60 31.91 -11.42
C ALA A 572 5.00 33.13 -10.60
N SER A 573 4.27 34.25 -10.70
CA SER A 573 4.63 35.51 -10.02
C SER A 573 3.91 35.76 -8.69
N LEU A 574 2.75 35.14 -8.44
CA LEU A 574 1.90 35.44 -7.26
C LEU A 574 1.42 34.19 -6.49
N GLY A 575 1.61 32.98 -7.02
CA GLY A 575 1.06 31.76 -6.41
C GLY A 575 1.72 31.36 -5.08
N CYS A 576 2.99 31.70 -4.88
CA CYS A 576 3.84 31.19 -3.80
C CYS A 576 4.21 32.27 -2.77
N LYS A 577 3.23 33.12 -2.42
CA LYS A 577 3.33 34.28 -1.49
C LYS A 577 4.41 35.31 -1.88
N ASN A 578 5.63 35.12 -1.39
CA ASN A 578 6.75 36.07 -1.46
C ASN A 578 7.84 35.61 -2.45
N HIS A 579 7.69 34.43 -3.02
CA HIS A 579 8.62 33.80 -3.97
C HIS A 579 7.86 33.42 -5.24
N PRO A 580 8.54 33.27 -6.39
CA PRO A 580 7.92 32.67 -7.57
C PRO A 580 7.38 31.27 -7.28
N CYS A 581 6.41 30.77 -8.06
CA CYS A 581 6.13 29.33 -8.11
C CYS A 581 6.88 28.68 -9.27
N ALA A 582 7.49 27.52 -9.02
CA ALA A 582 8.01 26.66 -10.08
C ALA A 582 6.91 25.76 -10.67
N SER A 583 5.93 25.37 -9.85
CA SER A 583 5.01 24.27 -10.15
C SER A 583 3.58 24.49 -9.64
N THR A 584 2.66 23.65 -10.14
CA THR A 584 1.25 23.55 -9.71
C THR A 584 0.74 22.13 -10.03
N PRO A 585 -0.31 21.60 -9.39
CA PRO A 585 -0.79 20.27 -9.69
C PRO A 585 -1.46 20.23 -11.07
N THR A 586 -1.36 19.09 -11.73
CA THR A 586 -2.15 18.75 -12.93
C THR A 586 -3.45 18.06 -12.52
N TYR A 587 -3.35 17.19 -11.52
CA TYR A 587 -4.49 16.60 -10.83
C TYR A 587 -4.13 16.24 -9.39
N MET A 588 -5.17 16.08 -8.56
CA MET A 588 -5.12 15.42 -7.25
C MET A 588 -6.37 14.54 -7.11
N THR A 589 -6.17 13.22 -7.06
CA THR A 589 -7.20 12.25 -6.69
C THR A 589 -7.10 11.90 -5.22
N MET A 590 -8.24 11.75 -4.55
CA MET A 590 -8.34 11.22 -3.20
C MET A 590 -9.39 10.11 -3.15
N HIS A 591 -9.04 9.01 -2.52
CA HIS A 591 -9.90 7.87 -2.21
C HIS A 591 -10.02 7.74 -0.69
N MET A 592 -11.21 7.46 -0.19
CA MET A 592 -11.46 7.30 1.25
C MET A 592 -12.42 6.14 1.50
N HIS A 593 -11.99 5.20 2.32
CA HIS A 593 -12.75 4.04 2.77
C HIS A 593 -13.12 4.24 4.25
N MET A 594 -14.40 4.10 4.59
CA MET A 594 -14.92 4.27 5.95
C MET A 594 -15.79 3.08 6.34
N LEU A 595 -15.69 2.65 7.59
CA LEU A 595 -16.65 1.72 8.20
C LEU A 595 -17.62 2.49 9.11
N ASP A 596 -18.90 2.44 8.80
CA ASP A 596 -19.96 3.04 9.60
C ASP A 596 -20.40 2.03 10.69
N LEU A 597 -19.68 1.95 11.81
CA LEU A 597 -19.95 0.99 12.90
C LEU A 597 -20.87 1.62 13.96
N MET A 598 -22.14 1.20 14.02
CA MET A 598 -23.18 1.88 14.79
C MET A 598 -23.89 0.96 15.79
N VAL A 599 -24.21 1.48 16.97
CA VAL A 599 -24.98 0.77 18.02
C VAL A 599 -25.94 1.71 18.73
N ALA A 600 -27.10 1.21 19.16
CA ALA A 600 -28.09 1.95 19.93
C ALA A 600 -28.11 1.55 21.43
N PRO A 601 -27.49 2.33 22.34
CA PRO A 601 -27.71 2.13 23.78
C PRO A 601 -29.15 2.43 24.23
N THR A 602 -29.88 3.27 23.48
CA THR A 602 -31.29 3.62 23.75
C THR A 602 -32.07 3.75 22.43
N ASP A 603 -33.38 3.91 22.54
CA ASP A 603 -34.28 4.24 21.42
C ASP A 603 -34.10 5.67 20.86
N TRP A 604 -33.35 6.55 21.53
CA TRP A 604 -33.14 7.94 21.13
C TRP A 604 -31.67 8.29 20.79
N LEU A 605 -30.71 7.45 21.17
CA LEU A 605 -29.28 7.67 20.98
C LEU A 605 -28.65 6.53 20.17
N THR A 606 -27.99 6.89 19.07
CA THR A 606 -27.05 6.00 18.36
C THR A 606 -25.62 6.49 18.61
N LEU A 607 -24.71 5.57 18.90
CA LEU A 607 -23.27 5.81 18.92
C LEU A 607 -22.65 5.23 17.65
N MET A 608 -21.67 5.92 17.08
CA MET A 608 -20.99 5.54 15.84
C MET A 608 -19.47 5.69 15.99
N LEU A 609 -18.75 4.62 15.64
CA LEU A 609 -17.31 4.60 15.41
C LEU A 609 -17.07 4.53 13.90
N MET A 610 -16.16 5.37 13.40
CA MET A 610 -15.93 5.55 11.97
C MET A 610 -14.42 5.68 11.65
N PRO A 611 -13.67 4.57 11.64
CA PRO A 611 -12.30 4.57 11.14
C PRO A 611 -12.30 4.97 9.67
N GLN A 612 -11.27 5.71 9.26
CA GLN A 612 -11.07 6.14 7.89
C GLN A 612 -9.73 5.60 7.39
N PHE A 613 -9.70 5.15 6.14
CA PHE A 613 -8.47 4.83 5.41
C PHE A 613 -8.47 5.68 4.16
N VAL A 614 -7.39 6.39 3.93
CA VAL A 614 -7.26 7.40 2.86
C VAL A 614 -6.10 7.00 1.98
N ASP A 615 -6.23 7.20 0.68
CA ASP A 615 -5.08 7.35 -0.20
C ASP A 615 -5.28 8.49 -1.18
N MET A 616 -4.17 9.07 -1.60
CA MET A 616 -4.14 10.25 -2.45
C MET A 616 -3.01 10.12 -3.47
N SER A 617 -3.26 10.58 -4.68
CA SER A 617 -2.25 10.75 -5.72
C SER A 617 -2.35 12.14 -6.32
N MET A 618 -1.23 12.84 -6.38
CA MET A 618 -1.11 14.16 -6.98
C MET A 618 -0.01 14.11 -8.03
N ASN A 619 -0.28 14.55 -9.26
CA ASN A 619 0.77 14.74 -10.26
C ASN A 619 1.02 16.22 -10.49
N MET A 620 2.27 16.63 -10.40
CA MET A 620 2.68 18.03 -10.58
C MET A 620 3.07 18.35 -12.03
N ARG A 621 2.93 19.62 -12.41
CA ARG A 621 3.50 20.20 -13.64
C ARG A 621 4.30 21.45 -13.31
N GLU A 622 5.22 21.78 -14.18
CA GLU A 622 5.90 23.08 -14.19
C GLU A 622 4.97 24.18 -14.71
N VAL A 623 5.28 25.42 -14.33
CA VAL A 623 4.52 26.62 -14.67
C VAL A 623 5.27 27.42 -15.75
N THR A 624 4.60 27.67 -16.88
CA THR A 624 5.19 28.32 -18.06
C THR A 624 5.62 29.76 -17.75
N GLY A 625 6.93 30.00 -17.72
CA GLY A 625 7.50 31.32 -17.42
C GLY A 625 7.81 31.57 -15.94
N ALA A 626 7.91 30.51 -15.12
CA ALA A 626 8.81 30.53 -13.97
C ALA A 626 10.27 30.73 -14.44
N ASP A 627 11.16 31.15 -13.53
CA ASP A 627 12.60 31.24 -13.82
C ASP A 627 13.18 29.84 -14.07
N GLU A 628 13.98 29.68 -15.14
CA GLU A 628 14.65 28.41 -15.48
C GLU A 628 15.71 28.08 -14.40
N ASP A 629 15.59 26.96 -13.67
CA ASP A 629 16.70 26.52 -12.80
C ASP A 629 17.90 26.11 -13.68
N PRO A 630 19.11 26.63 -13.41
CA PRO A 630 20.31 26.30 -14.20
C PRO A 630 20.74 24.83 -14.12
N ASN A 631 20.09 24.00 -13.28
CA ASN A 631 20.05 22.55 -13.41
C ASN A 631 18.60 22.12 -13.67
N PRO A 632 18.31 21.24 -14.65
CA PRO A 632 16.95 20.76 -14.92
C PRO A 632 16.45 19.86 -13.77
N HIS A 633 15.89 20.49 -12.74
CA HIS A 633 15.23 19.85 -11.61
C HIS A 633 13.73 19.74 -11.91
N GLN A 634 13.32 18.61 -12.49
CA GLN A 634 11.91 18.40 -12.83
C GLN A 634 11.03 18.43 -11.58
N HIS A 635 10.18 19.44 -11.49
CA HIS A 635 9.06 19.47 -10.54
C HIS A 635 7.85 18.66 -11.04
N SER A 636 7.93 18.06 -12.23
CA SER A 636 6.94 17.11 -12.74
C SER A 636 7.15 15.71 -12.16
N GLY A 637 6.28 15.30 -11.24
CA GLY A 637 6.31 13.97 -10.65
C GLY A 637 4.96 13.56 -10.06
N GLY A 638 4.77 12.25 -9.92
CA GLY A 638 3.66 11.65 -9.18
C GLY A 638 4.01 11.49 -7.71
N HIS A 639 3.26 12.16 -6.83
CA HIS A 639 3.29 12.01 -5.39
C HIS A 639 2.13 11.11 -4.94
N SER A 640 2.40 10.19 -4.02
CA SER A 640 1.40 9.31 -3.41
C SER A 640 1.51 9.29 -1.89
N THR A 641 0.37 9.05 -1.23
CA THR A 641 0.26 8.81 0.21
C THR A 641 -0.92 7.90 0.50
N GLY A 642 -0.83 7.03 1.49
CA GLY A 642 -1.92 6.14 1.89
C GLY A 642 -1.75 5.61 3.31
N GLY A 643 -2.85 5.30 3.99
CA GLY A 643 -2.86 4.77 5.35
C GLY A 643 -4.14 5.08 6.11
N ILE A 644 -4.08 5.07 7.45
CA ILE A 644 -5.17 5.55 8.31
C ILE A 644 -5.37 7.07 8.17
N GLY A 645 -6.64 7.51 8.15
CA GLY A 645 -7.05 8.91 8.31
C GLY A 645 -7.66 9.20 9.70
N ASP A 646 -8.26 10.36 9.90
CA ASP A 646 -8.81 10.76 11.22
C ASP A 646 -10.08 10.01 11.63
N THR A 647 -9.97 9.11 12.61
CA THR A 647 -11.06 8.28 13.11
C THR A 647 -12.17 9.14 13.72
N GLY A 648 -13.39 8.99 13.21
CA GLY A 648 -14.56 9.68 13.72
C GLY A 648 -15.26 8.94 14.87
N LEU A 649 -15.69 9.69 15.88
CA LEU A 649 -16.55 9.23 16.98
C LEU A 649 -17.78 10.14 17.04
N TYR A 650 -18.99 9.60 16.91
CA TYR A 650 -20.23 10.39 16.84
C TYR A 650 -21.31 9.88 17.79
N ALA A 651 -22.02 10.83 18.40
CA ALA A 651 -23.27 10.60 19.11
C ALA A 651 -24.43 11.24 18.33
N ILE A 652 -25.40 10.44 17.89
CA ILE A 652 -26.53 10.85 17.05
C ILE A 652 -27.81 10.75 17.89
N GLY A 653 -28.36 11.90 18.26
CA GLY A 653 -29.55 12.04 19.10
C GLY A 653 -30.82 12.38 18.31
N LYS A 654 -31.89 11.64 18.57
CA LYS A 654 -33.24 11.84 18.01
C LYS A 654 -33.89 13.05 18.70
N LEU A 655 -33.87 14.22 18.06
CA LEU A 655 -34.48 15.44 18.64
C LEU A 655 -36.00 15.50 18.41
N PHE A 656 -36.46 15.03 17.25
CA PHE A 656 -37.88 15.03 16.90
C PHE A 656 -38.20 13.86 15.96
N ALA A 657 -39.34 13.22 16.21
CA ALA A 657 -39.92 12.25 15.29
C ALA A 657 -41.45 12.40 15.30
N SER A 658 -42.03 12.52 14.11
CA SER A 658 -43.48 12.53 13.86
C SER A 658 -43.76 11.75 12.58
N LYS A 659 -45.04 11.53 12.24
CA LYS A 659 -45.42 10.83 11.03
C LYS A 659 -44.86 11.58 9.80
N GLY A 660 -43.92 10.96 9.13
CA GLY A 660 -43.28 11.48 7.92
C GLY A 660 -42.23 12.59 8.13
N HIS A 661 -41.80 12.87 9.37
CA HIS A 661 -40.84 13.94 9.67
C HIS A 661 -39.89 13.59 10.82
N ARG A 662 -38.59 13.85 10.65
CA ARG A 662 -37.55 13.53 11.64
C ARG A 662 -36.52 14.66 11.76
N ILE A 663 -35.97 14.89 12.95
CA ILE A 663 -34.81 15.76 13.18
C ILE A 663 -33.81 15.03 14.07
N ASN A 664 -32.58 14.87 13.59
CA ASN A 664 -31.46 14.25 14.30
C ASN A 664 -30.35 15.29 14.52
N LEU A 665 -29.75 15.30 15.71
CA LEU A 665 -28.54 16.07 16.02
C LEU A 665 -27.36 15.11 16.21
N SER A 666 -26.33 15.29 15.41
CA SER A 666 -25.08 14.52 15.47
C SER A 666 -23.99 15.40 16.08
N LEU A 667 -23.36 14.90 17.14
CA LEU A 667 -22.22 15.54 17.80
C LEU A 667 -21.01 14.64 17.61
N GLY A 668 -20.11 15.06 16.72
CA GLY A 668 -18.91 14.33 16.35
C GLY A 668 -17.63 14.88 16.95
N ILE A 669 -16.67 14.00 17.15
CA ILE A 669 -15.26 14.32 17.37
C ILE A 669 -14.44 13.55 16.33
N SER A 670 -13.54 14.23 15.62
CA SER A 670 -12.45 13.57 14.89
C SER A 670 -11.27 13.39 15.83
N VAL A 671 -10.81 12.15 15.96
CA VAL A 671 -9.57 11.80 16.63
C VAL A 671 -8.44 11.94 15.60
N PRO A 672 -7.34 12.65 15.91
CA PRO A 672 -6.21 12.77 15.00
C PRO A 672 -5.41 11.45 14.96
N THR A 673 -5.88 10.50 14.15
CA THR A 673 -5.23 9.21 13.90
C THR A 673 -4.53 9.14 12.55
N GLY A 674 -4.83 10.05 11.61
CA GLY A 674 -4.11 10.13 10.35
C GLY A 674 -2.80 10.87 10.50
N ASP A 675 -1.75 10.40 9.81
CA ASP A 675 -0.44 11.04 9.90
C ASP A 675 -0.43 12.42 9.24
N VAL A 676 0.35 13.32 9.86
CA VAL A 676 0.70 14.66 9.39
C VAL A 676 2.22 14.88 9.33
N GLY A 677 3.00 13.84 9.65
CA GLY A 677 4.45 13.79 9.62
C GLY A 677 5.04 13.40 8.26
N ILE A 678 4.21 13.22 7.23
CA ILE A 678 4.61 12.61 5.97
C ILE A 678 5.57 13.53 5.21
N LYS A 679 6.64 12.92 4.69
CA LYS A 679 7.75 13.57 4.01
C LYS A 679 8.02 12.91 2.66
N LEU A 680 8.58 13.69 1.75
CA LEU A 680 9.18 13.18 0.54
C LEU A 680 10.55 12.54 0.84
N ARG A 681 10.96 11.60 0.01
CA ARG A 681 12.35 11.14 -0.03
C ARG A 681 13.31 12.27 -0.39
N ASP A 682 14.55 12.13 0.07
CA ASP A 682 15.68 12.90 -0.43
C ASP A 682 15.68 12.91 -1.97
N ALA A 683 15.52 14.11 -2.51
CA ALA A 683 15.60 14.42 -3.93
C ALA A 683 16.38 15.73 -4.10
N HIS A 684 17.28 15.80 -5.08
CA HIS A 684 18.09 16.98 -5.37
C HIS A 684 18.94 17.47 -4.18
N LYS A 685 19.26 16.56 -3.25
CA LYS A 685 19.96 16.80 -1.96
C LYS A 685 19.17 17.64 -0.94
N LEU A 686 17.85 17.75 -1.10
CA LEU A 686 16.95 18.23 -0.05
C LEU A 686 16.26 17.01 0.58
N GLY A 687 16.62 16.71 1.83
CA GLY A 687 16.07 15.60 2.61
C GLY A 687 15.12 16.06 3.70
N ASP A 688 14.35 15.11 4.26
CA ASP A 688 13.45 15.35 5.40
C ASP A 688 12.33 16.39 5.12
N VAL A 689 12.03 16.68 3.85
CA VAL A 689 11.06 17.72 3.42
C VAL A 689 9.62 17.22 3.56
N PHE A 690 8.74 17.98 4.21
CA PHE A 690 7.30 17.64 4.30
C PHE A 690 6.65 17.58 2.91
N ILE A 691 5.76 16.59 2.71
CA ILE A 691 4.87 16.56 1.53
C ILE A 691 3.71 17.56 1.74
N HIS A 692 3.17 18.07 0.63
CA HIS A 692 2.15 19.12 0.59
C HIS A 692 1.02 18.94 1.62
N TYR A 693 0.50 20.04 2.17
CA TYR A 693 -0.53 20.01 3.22
C TYR A 693 -1.74 19.13 2.84
N GLY A 694 -2.20 19.20 1.59
CA GLY A 694 -3.29 18.38 1.07
C GLY A 694 -3.01 16.88 0.99
N MET A 695 -1.75 16.44 0.96
CA MET A 695 -1.33 15.03 0.90
C MET A 695 -1.13 14.39 2.29
N GLN A 696 -1.33 15.13 3.38
CA GLN A 696 -1.29 14.58 4.74
C GLN A 696 -2.58 13.81 5.04
N LEU A 697 -2.49 12.60 5.61
CA LEU A 697 -3.62 11.67 5.77
C LEU A 697 -4.67 12.11 6.80
N GLY A 698 -4.25 12.91 7.78
CA GLY A 698 -5.10 13.45 8.84
C GLY A 698 -5.03 14.97 8.96
N SER A 699 -5.85 15.55 9.83
CA SER A 699 -5.71 16.93 10.25
C SER A 699 -4.61 17.13 11.28
N GLY A 700 -4.28 16.08 12.04
CA GLY A 700 -3.45 16.16 13.24
C GLY A 700 -4.06 17.01 14.36
N THR A 701 -5.34 17.41 14.24
CA THR A 701 -6.06 18.20 15.24
C THR A 701 -7.27 17.44 15.78
N TRP A 702 -7.58 17.65 17.06
CA TRP A 702 -8.88 17.25 17.59
C TRP A 702 -9.94 18.21 17.04
N ASP A 703 -10.94 17.67 16.37
CA ASP A 703 -11.94 18.45 15.63
C ASP A 703 -13.35 18.16 16.13
N PHE A 704 -14.15 19.21 16.33
CA PHE A 704 -15.57 19.07 16.63
C PHE A 704 -16.38 19.09 15.32
N LYS A 705 -17.17 18.03 15.10
CA LYS A 705 -17.94 17.77 13.88
C LYS A 705 -19.45 17.73 14.16
N PRO A 706 -20.12 18.88 14.39
CA PRO A 706 -21.57 18.93 14.57
C PRO A 706 -22.31 18.81 13.23
N ALA A 707 -23.47 18.15 13.24
CA ALA A 707 -24.44 18.18 12.14
C ALA A 707 -25.89 18.14 12.65
N LEU A 708 -26.77 18.93 12.05
CA LEU A 708 -28.21 18.91 12.30
C LEU A 708 -28.91 18.49 11.01
N THR A 709 -29.61 17.35 11.05
CA THR A 709 -30.27 16.72 9.89
C THR A 709 -31.79 16.77 10.08
N TYR A 710 -32.52 17.27 9.09
CA TYR A 710 -33.98 17.15 8.95
C TYR A 710 -34.31 16.28 7.75
N THR A 711 -35.25 15.35 7.90
CA THR A 711 -35.80 14.54 6.80
C THR A 711 -37.32 14.49 6.81
N GLY A 712 -37.91 14.38 5.61
CA GLY A 712 -39.34 14.29 5.38
C GLY A 712 -39.70 13.29 4.27
N GLU A 713 -40.84 12.61 4.42
CA GLU A 713 -41.37 11.58 3.52
C GLU A 713 -42.88 11.76 3.32
N ALA A 714 -43.35 11.68 2.07
CA ALA A 714 -44.78 11.64 1.71
C ALA A 714 -45.00 10.82 0.43
N ASP A 715 -45.73 9.70 0.57
CA ASP A 715 -46.04 8.70 -0.47
C ASP A 715 -44.81 8.16 -1.23
N LYS A 716 -44.39 8.85 -2.30
CA LYS A 716 -43.21 8.52 -3.10
C LYS A 716 -42.09 9.56 -3.01
N TRP A 717 -42.35 10.71 -2.39
CA TRP A 717 -41.40 11.80 -2.27
C TRP A 717 -40.65 11.72 -0.94
N SER A 718 -39.35 11.94 -0.99
CA SER A 718 -38.53 12.25 0.17
C SER A 718 -37.85 13.61 -0.01
N TRP A 719 -37.48 14.24 1.09
CA TRP A 719 -36.64 15.43 1.08
C TRP A 719 -35.88 15.53 2.39
N GLY A 720 -34.85 16.37 2.41
CA GLY A 720 -34.13 16.67 3.62
C GLY A 720 -33.20 17.87 3.48
N ALA A 721 -32.67 18.29 4.62
CA ALA A 721 -31.64 19.29 4.70
C ALA A 721 -30.69 18.95 5.86
N GLN A 722 -29.40 19.22 5.67
CA GLN A 722 -28.40 19.12 6.71
C GLN A 722 -27.56 20.39 6.76
N LEU A 723 -27.32 20.88 7.96
CA LEU A 723 -26.27 21.85 8.26
C LEU A 723 -25.19 21.12 9.05
N SER A 724 -23.94 21.19 8.59
CA SER A 724 -22.80 20.53 9.25
C SER A 724 -21.55 21.41 9.22
N GLY A 725 -20.55 21.04 10.02
CA GLY A 725 -19.25 21.70 9.98
C GLY A 725 -18.15 20.85 10.60
N THR A 726 -16.91 21.28 10.37
CA THR A 726 -15.72 20.78 11.07
C THR A 726 -15.01 21.99 11.68
N LYS A 727 -15.02 22.07 13.02
CA LYS A 727 -14.36 23.10 13.80
C LYS A 727 -13.05 22.54 14.35
N ARG A 728 -11.91 23.04 13.89
CA ARG A 728 -10.61 22.64 14.42
C ARG A 728 -10.45 23.23 15.82
N LEU A 729 -10.17 22.40 16.84
CA LEU A 729 -10.09 22.86 18.24
C LEU A 729 -8.68 23.35 18.61
N ALA A 730 -7.65 22.85 17.91
CA ALA A 730 -6.28 23.34 18.03
C ALA A 730 -5.96 24.39 16.95
N SER A 731 -5.03 25.30 17.27
CA SER A 731 -4.51 26.28 16.30
C SER A 731 -3.39 25.72 15.40
N LYS A 732 -2.80 24.59 15.79
CA LYS A 732 -1.84 23.79 15.01
C LYS A 732 -1.77 22.34 15.50
N ASN A 733 -1.36 21.44 14.61
CA ASN A 733 -1.02 20.05 14.87
C ASN A 733 0.47 19.89 15.25
N THR A 734 0.92 18.64 15.35
CA THR A 734 2.32 18.24 15.64
C THR A 734 3.33 18.72 14.59
N SER A 735 2.90 18.95 13.35
CA SER A 735 3.72 19.38 12.22
C SER A 735 3.67 20.88 11.95
N GLY A 736 2.96 21.67 12.78
CA GLY A 736 3.01 23.14 12.77
C GLY A 736 1.78 23.87 12.25
N PHE A 737 0.92 23.20 11.49
CA PHE A 737 -0.23 23.81 10.79
C PHE A 737 -1.59 23.31 11.31
N ALA A 738 -2.67 23.99 10.94
CA ALA A 738 -4.03 23.45 11.08
C ALA A 738 -4.85 23.84 9.85
N PHE A 739 -5.66 22.91 9.34
CA PHE A 739 -6.57 23.19 8.22
C PHE A 739 -7.62 24.26 8.55
N GLY A 740 -8.27 24.76 7.50
CA GLY A 740 -9.47 25.58 7.61
C GLY A 740 -10.56 24.92 8.45
N ASP A 741 -11.36 25.76 9.11
CA ASP A 741 -12.68 25.36 9.55
C ASP A 741 -13.57 25.20 8.31
N LEU A 742 -14.45 24.19 8.32
CA LEU A 742 -15.39 23.89 7.23
C LEU A 742 -16.83 24.08 7.72
N PHE A 743 -17.68 24.66 6.88
CA PHE A 743 -19.12 24.66 7.02
C PHE A 743 -19.77 24.14 5.73
N GLN A 744 -20.80 23.31 5.84
CA GLN A 744 -21.60 22.85 4.71
C GLN A 744 -23.10 23.00 5.01
N ALA A 745 -23.82 23.53 4.04
CA ALA A 745 -25.28 23.49 3.98
C ALA A 745 -25.69 22.66 2.76
N THR A 746 -26.54 21.67 2.95
CA THR A 746 -26.99 20.79 1.87
C THR A 746 -28.49 20.52 1.99
N ALA A 747 -29.18 20.46 0.85
CA ALA A 747 -30.60 20.12 0.75
C ALA A 747 -30.82 19.12 -0.39
N TRP A 748 -31.81 18.26 -0.27
CA TRP A 748 -32.10 17.26 -1.30
C TRP A 748 -33.60 16.97 -1.43
N GLY A 749 -33.99 16.54 -2.63
CA GLY A 749 -35.26 15.88 -2.92
C GLY A 749 -34.99 14.48 -3.48
N GLY A 750 -35.88 13.53 -3.17
CA GLY A 750 -35.82 12.16 -3.66
C GLY A 750 -37.18 11.65 -4.11
N TYR A 751 -37.15 10.67 -5.01
CA TYR A 751 -38.35 10.05 -5.57
C TYR A 751 -38.22 8.52 -5.65
N GLN A 752 -39.20 7.82 -5.09
CA GLN A 752 -39.31 6.37 -5.08
C GLN A 752 -39.85 5.87 -6.43
N LEU A 753 -38.92 5.51 -7.33
CA LEU A 753 -39.23 5.02 -8.68
C LEU A 753 -40.09 3.76 -8.61
N ASN A 754 -39.65 2.77 -7.83
CA ASN A 754 -40.35 1.51 -7.55
C ASN A 754 -40.07 1.06 -6.10
N SER A 755 -40.58 -0.11 -5.67
CA SER A 755 -40.46 -0.57 -4.27
C SER A 755 -39.03 -0.83 -3.77
N TRP A 756 -38.04 -0.95 -4.65
CA TRP A 756 -36.64 -1.25 -4.31
C TRP A 756 -35.66 -0.15 -4.75
N LEU A 757 -36.07 0.81 -5.58
CA LEU A 757 -35.20 1.84 -6.17
C LEU A 757 -35.74 3.26 -5.95
N ALA A 758 -34.90 4.12 -5.42
CA ALA A 758 -35.09 5.57 -5.33
C ALA A 758 -33.99 6.32 -6.11
N ALA A 759 -34.31 7.52 -6.59
CA ALA A 759 -33.34 8.48 -7.11
C ALA A 759 -33.43 9.79 -6.33
N SER A 760 -32.34 10.56 -6.28
CA SER A 760 -32.27 11.83 -5.56
C SER A 760 -31.47 12.90 -6.31
N LEU A 761 -31.82 14.16 -6.01
CA LEU A 761 -31.12 15.37 -6.45
C LEU A 761 -30.76 16.19 -5.20
N ARG A 762 -29.49 16.54 -5.06
CA ARG A 762 -28.91 17.28 -3.93
C ARG A 762 -28.31 18.59 -4.41
N GLY A 763 -28.46 19.66 -3.64
CA GLY A 763 -27.69 20.89 -3.80
C GLY A 763 -26.82 21.10 -2.55
N VAL A 764 -25.55 21.42 -2.75
CA VAL A 764 -24.56 21.63 -1.67
C VAL A 764 -23.95 23.01 -1.81
N TYR A 765 -23.77 23.68 -0.67
CA TYR A 765 -22.93 24.86 -0.53
C TYR A 765 -21.92 24.62 0.59
N SER A 766 -20.63 24.73 0.29
CA SER A 766 -19.54 24.55 1.26
C SER A 766 -18.68 25.81 1.35
N VAL A 767 -18.19 26.13 2.56
CA VAL A 767 -17.25 27.22 2.82
C VAL A 767 -16.11 26.68 3.68
N GLN A 768 -14.88 26.85 3.21
CA GLN A 768 -13.67 26.38 3.89
C GLN A 768 -12.66 27.51 4.05
N GLY A 769 -12.13 27.69 5.27
CA GLY A 769 -11.06 28.64 5.53
C GLY A 769 -9.69 28.19 4.99
N THR A 770 -8.73 29.11 4.97
CA THR A 770 -7.32 28.79 4.67
C THR A 770 -6.69 27.88 5.72
N VAL A 771 -5.56 27.27 5.37
CA VAL A 771 -4.65 26.68 6.36
C VAL A 771 -4.13 27.81 7.27
N LYS A 772 -3.86 27.47 8.53
CA LYS A 772 -3.38 28.35 9.60
C LYS A 772 -2.05 27.81 10.10
N GLY A 773 -1.08 28.70 10.36
CA GLY A 773 0.29 28.27 10.56
C GLY A 773 0.89 27.71 9.26
N GLU A 774 2.09 27.15 9.39
CA GLU A 774 2.95 26.61 8.33
C GLU A 774 3.68 25.38 8.93
N PHE A 775 4.38 24.59 8.11
CA PHE A 775 5.14 23.44 8.62
C PHE A 775 6.24 23.88 9.61
N ASN A 776 6.58 23.02 10.58
CA ASN A 776 7.55 23.30 11.65
C ASN A 776 8.96 22.71 11.40
N GLY A 777 9.22 22.34 10.16
CA GLY A 777 10.50 21.91 9.60
C GLY A 777 10.49 22.15 8.09
N ALA A 778 11.56 21.79 7.40
CA ALA A 778 11.70 22.05 5.96
C ALA A 778 10.49 21.54 5.16
N HIS A 779 9.93 22.40 4.32
CA HIS A 779 8.84 22.08 3.40
C HIS A 779 9.07 22.71 2.02
N LEU A 780 8.40 22.17 1.00
CA LEU A 780 8.35 22.82 -0.30
C LEU A 780 7.75 24.23 -0.14
N GLY A 781 8.30 25.20 -0.87
CA GLY A 781 7.96 26.62 -0.69
C GLY A 781 8.80 27.39 0.35
N ASP A 782 9.61 26.72 1.19
CA ASP A 782 10.70 27.40 1.91
C ASP A 782 11.73 27.91 0.89
N GLY A 783 11.82 29.24 0.70
CA GLY A 783 12.73 29.85 -0.26
C GLY A 783 14.20 29.64 0.13
N GLY A 784 14.93 28.87 -0.66
CA GLY A 784 16.36 28.61 -0.48
C GLY A 784 17.25 29.53 -1.32
N GLU A 785 18.54 29.62 -0.97
CA GLU A 785 19.55 30.20 -1.87
C GLU A 785 20.11 29.13 -2.82
N SER A 786 20.42 29.53 -4.05
CA SER A 786 21.18 28.71 -5.00
C SER A 786 22.67 28.65 -4.64
N PHE A 787 23.40 27.80 -5.35
CA PHE A 787 24.87 27.78 -5.32
C PHE A 787 25.53 29.09 -5.83
N ASP A 788 24.78 29.98 -6.50
CA ASP A 788 25.26 31.30 -6.96
C ASP A 788 24.65 32.50 -6.21
N GLY A 789 23.90 32.26 -5.12
CA GLY A 789 23.31 33.30 -4.26
C GLY A 789 22.06 33.97 -4.83
N THR A 790 21.38 33.32 -5.79
CA THR A 790 20.05 33.72 -6.27
C THR A 790 18.95 33.00 -5.47
N PRO A 791 17.75 33.59 -5.28
CA PRO A 791 16.65 32.91 -4.61
C PRO A 791 16.10 31.76 -5.48
N ARG A 792 16.18 30.52 -5.00
CA ARG A 792 15.53 29.37 -5.63
C ARG A 792 14.07 29.26 -5.18
N SER A 793 13.17 29.09 -6.14
CA SER A 793 11.84 28.56 -5.85
C SER A 793 11.86 27.04 -5.95
N TRP A 794 11.41 26.39 -4.88
CA TRP A 794 10.98 24.98 -4.88
C TRP A 794 9.49 24.88 -4.51
N GLY A 795 8.72 25.96 -4.73
CA GLY A 795 7.35 26.08 -4.28
C GLY A 795 6.33 25.66 -5.33
N GLY A 796 5.46 24.72 -4.94
CA GLY A 796 4.17 24.50 -5.60
C GLY A 796 3.08 25.37 -5.02
N THR A 797 2.05 25.67 -5.80
CA THR A 797 0.84 26.41 -5.37
C THR A 797 0.17 25.82 -4.12
N GLU A 798 0.26 24.51 -3.96
CA GLU A 798 -0.31 23.64 -2.93
C GLU A 798 0.48 23.66 -1.62
N ASP A 799 1.64 24.33 -1.57
CA ASP A 799 2.40 24.56 -0.34
C ASP A 799 2.17 25.97 0.22
N ALA A 800 1.59 26.88 -0.56
CA ALA A 800 1.18 28.19 -0.06
C ALA A 800 -0.10 28.05 0.78
N THR A 801 0.00 28.11 2.11
CA THR A 801 -1.13 27.95 3.04
C THR A 801 -2.32 28.93 2.85
N ALA A 802 -2.13 30.01 2.09
CA ALA A 802 -3.19 30.92 1.65
C ALA A 802 -4.06 30.36 0.51
N ASN A 803 -3.51 29.45 -0.31
CA ASN A 803 -4.16 28.80 -1.45
C ASN A 803 -5.02 27.59 -1.03
N TYR A 804 -5.72 27.67 0.10
CA TYR A 804 -6.52 26.56 0.61
C TYR A 804 -7.95 26.98 0.93
N GLY A 805 -8.91 26.14 0.53
CA GLY A 805 -10.33 26.39 0.78
C GLY A 805 -10.91 27.43 -0.18
N GLY A 806 -12.07 27.97 0.17
CA GLY A 806 -12.87 28.83 -0.71
C GLY A 806 -14.36 28.68 -0.45
N ARG A 807 -15.16 28.93 -1.48
CA ARG A 807 -16.60 28.66 -1.51
C ARG A 807 -16.95 27.79 -2.71
N PHE A 808 -17.86 26.86 -2.50
CA PHE A 808 -18.10 25.75 -3.43
C PHE A 808 -19.59 25.47 -3.55
N TRP A 809 -20.07 25.28 -4.78
CA TRP A 809 -21.46 24.94 -5.09
C TRP A 809 -21.50 23.65 -5.93
N ASP A 810 -22.12 22.60 -5.37
CA ASP A 810 -22.21 21.28 -6.01
C ASP A 810 -23.66 20.87 -6.24
N VAL A 811 -23.90 20.08 -7.30
CA VAL A 811 -25.16 19.37 -7.53
C VAL A 811 -24.90 17.86 -7.51
N GLY A 812 -25.58 17.16 -6.60
CA GLY A 812 -25.48 15.72 -6.40
C GLY A 812 -26.61 14.95 -7.10
N PHE A 813 -26.26 13.91 -7.85
CA PHE A 813 -27.19 12.99 -8.51
C PHE A 813 -27.05 11.61 -7.87
N GLY A 814 -28.08 11.18 -7.14
CA GLY A 814 -28.06 9.97 -6.34
C GLY A 814 -29.04 8.89 -6.79
N VAL A 815 -28.67 7.63 -6.53
CA VAL A 815 -29.50 6.44 -6.71
C VAL A 815 -29.32 5.52 -5.49
N SER A 816 -30.42 5.01 -4.93
CA SER A 816 -30.41 4.09 -3.80
C SER A 816 -31.26 2.86 -4.11
N ALA A 817 -30.64 1.68 -4.07
CA ALA A 817 -31.29 0.38 -4.16
C ALA A 817 -31.34 -0.27 -2.77
N SER A 818 -32.51 -0.79 -2.38
CA SER A 818 -32.74 -1.48 -1.10
C SER A 818 -33.40 -2.83 -1.38
N VAL A 819 -32.81 -3.93 -0.89
CA VAL A 819 -33.32 -5.29 -1.16
C VAL A 819 -34.53 -5.58 -0.25
N PRO A 820 -35.74 -5.79 -0.81
CA PRO A 820 -36.97 -5.82 -0.02
C PRO A 820 -37.31 -7.21 0.55
N SER A 821 -36.74 -8.29 0.01
CA SER A 821 -37.12 -9.67 0.31
C SER A 821 -36.08 -10.68 -0.20
N GLY A 822 -35.99 -11.84 0.44
CA GLY A 822 -35.05 -12.92 0.08
C GLY A 822 -33.77 -12.87 0.92
N ASP A 823 -32.78 -13.69 0.57
CA ASP A 823 -31.60 -13.94 1.43
C ASP A 823 -30.71 -12.70 1.64
N LEU A 824 -30.81 -11.72 0.75
CA LEU A 824 -30.13 -10.43 0.84
C LEU A 824 -31.02 -9.28 1.39
N GLN A 825 -32.21 -9.58 1.94
CA GLN A 825 -33.10 -8.58 2.53
C GLN A 825 -32.38 -7.71 3.57
N GLY A 826 -32.70 -6.41 3.61
CA GLY A 826 -32.08 -5.45 4.54
C GLY A 826 -30.78 -4.83 4.03
N ASN A 827 -30.13 -5.40 3.00
CA ASN A 827 -29.03 -4.75 2.31
C ASN A 827 -29.52 -3.50 1.55
N ARG A 828 -28.82 -2.38 1.74
CA ARG A 828 -28.97 -1.15 0.94
C ARG A 828 -27.65 -0.81 0.26
N LEU A 829 -27.73 -0.41 -1.01
CA LEU A 829 -26.62 0.09 -1.83
C LEU A 829 -27.00 1.46 -2.38
N SER A 830 -26.22 2.50 -2.10
CA SER A 830 -26.46 3.87 -2.58
C SER A 830 -25.22 4.42 -3.29
N PHE A 831 -25.43 5.15 -4.37
CA PHE A 831 -24.40 5.85 -5.14
C PHE A 831 -24.83 7.31 -5.33
N GLU A 832 -23.90 8.25 -5.27
CA GLU A 832 -24.11 9.68 -5.55
C GLU A 832 -22.89 10.27 -6.26
N TRP A 833 -23.09 10.90 -7.41
CA TRP A 833 -22.08 11.76 -8.06
C TRP A 833 -22.36 13.22 -7.72
N LEU A 834 -21.39 13.90 -7.11
CA LEU A 834 -21.39 15.34 -6.86
C LEU A 834 -20.61 16.03 -7.97
N GLN A 835 -21.30 16.88 -8.73
CA GLN A 835 -20.72 17.71 -9.78
C GLN A 835 -20.53 19.14 -9.25
N PRO A 836 -19.29 19.65 -9.17
CA PRO A 836 -18.99 21.08 -9.06
C PRO A 836 -19.69 21.88 -10.16
N VAL A 837 -20.35 22.97 -9.77
CA VAL A 837 -21.06 23.89 -10.67
C VAL A 837 -20.46 25.30 -10.63
N HIS A 838 -19.85 25.68 -9.50
CA HIS A 838 -19.12 26.93 -9.33
C HIS A 838 -18.15 26.78 -8.16
N ASP A 839 -16.90 27.22 -8.38
CA ASP A 839 -15.82 27.26 -7.41
C ASP A 839 -15.32 28.71 -7.30
N ASP A 840 -15.14 29.19 -6.07
CA ASP A 840 -14.59 30.50 -5.69
C ASP A 840 -13.42 30.21 -4.74
N VAL A 841 -12.24 29.91 -5.33
CA VAL A 841 -11.07 29.39 -4.59
C VAL A 841 -10.27 30.49 -3.90
N ASN A 842 -9.80 30.22 -2.69
CA ASN A 842 -8.80 31.06 -2.03
C ASN A 842 -7.45 30.89 -2.77
N GLY A 843 -6.85 31.98 -3.25
CA GLY A 843 -5.55 31.92 -3.92
C GLY A 843 -5.56 31.03 -5.17
N TYR A 844 -4.48 30.29 -5.42
CA TYR A 844 -4.31 29.47 -6.62
C TYR A 844 -4.48 27.96 -6.34
N GLN A 845 -5.55 27.34 -6.87
CA GLN A 845 -5.90 25.92 -6.69
C GLN A 845 -6.34 25.29 -8.02
N VAL A 846 -6.24 23.97 -8.19
CA VAL A 846 -6.79 23.27 -9.37
C VAL A 846 -8.32 23.15 -9.24
N GLU A 847 -9.05 23.31 -10.34
CA GLU A 847 -10.51 23.15 -10.35
C GLU A 847 -10.96 21.74 -9.93
N ARG A 848 -12.11 21.66 -9.24
CA ARG A 848 -12.72 20.39 -8.85
C ARG A 848 -13.46 19.80 -10.05
N ASP A 849 -13.07 18.60 -10.47
CA ASP A 849 -13.69 17.87 -11.59
C ASP A 849 -14.97 17.13 -11.14
N GLY A 850 -14.91 16.47 -9.98
CA GLY A 850 -16.07 15.80 -9.39
C GLY A 850 -15.77 14.92 -8.19
N ALA A 851 -16.82 14.40 -7.57
CA ALA A 851 -16.70 13.44 -6.48
C ALA A 851 -17.79 12.35 -6.52
N LEU A 852 -17.43 11.14 -6.13
CA LEU A 852 -18.32 9.98 -6.03
C LEU A 852 -18.44 9.55 -4.56
N SER A 853 -19.66 9.26 -4.11
CA SER A 853 -19.93 8.56 -2.86
C SER A 853 -20.67 7.26 -3.14
N ALA A 854 -20.17 6.13 -2.65
CA ALA A 854 -20.82 4.83 -2.67
C ALA A 854 -20.96 4.31 -1.23
N ASN A 855 -22.11 3.75 -0.88
CA ASN A 855 -22.45 3.33 0.48
C ASN A 855 -23.19 1.98 0.44
N TRP A 856 -22.65 0.98 1.13
CA TRP A 856 -23.37 -0.24 1.52
C TRP A 856 -23.72 -0.16 3.00
N SER A 857 -24.94 -0.52 3.38
CA SER A 857 -25.36 -0.59 4.78
C SER A 857 -26.26 -1.79 5.06
N TYR A 858 -26.03 -2.45 6.20
CA TYR A 858 -26.87 -3.49 6.79
C TYR A 858 -27.23 -3.13 8.24
N MET A 859 -28.47 -3.42 8.65
CA MET A 859 -29.00 -3.13 9.99
C MET A 859 -29.51 -4.42 10.64
N PHE A 860 -29.21 -4.61 11.92
CA PHE A 860 -29.46 -5.83 12.70
C PHE A 860 -30.59 -5.60 13.71
#